data_AF-G0N6W8-F1
#
_entry.id   AF-G0N6W8-F1
#
_cell.length_a   1.000
_cell.length_b   1.000
_cell.length_c   1.000
_cell.angle_alpha   90.00
_cell.angle_beta   90.00
_cell.angle_gamma   90.00
#
_symmetry.space_group_name_H-M   'P 1'
#
loop_
_entity.id
_entity.type
_entity.pdbx_description
1 polymer ?
#
loop_
_entity_poly.entity_id
_entity_poly.type
_entity_poly.pdbx_seq_one_letter_code
_entity_poly.pdbx_strand_id
1 'polypeptide(L)'
;MSLVDPFSNHKFGQAVTIRRRTGRKAGDTFDENIEQIRKIARLVNGIYITRGLIDGSIQPDAFISELLRLGPLTLPKIQAMNLSDSKIGMESMRDILKNLAAVTDDEAKAEQRYLSFDAFRKDTKDIGDIASLTGLDDYKKELETLKALKIQGSDKILEPLSKATKGITECALKEKTLIRDSKDVSADGTYYEKIGTFKNVKSTSRDDENNIKAVLSIFENRIQTPITFPYTSGFINGPSDLNEIPKDLDNAKMKILVSDPDSLLKAMEPLKSIGETAGVLEDTFGSSIERKEALEYFLTERDSLVKFSDGIDTLVAAMKGVYGCNFSNLGLVSTLEDVKKLLEQAADLKKKMDQFSKIMSVSKFLIDNEHYFTYINKELDSVDENKKEAFKDIQERLVGSDTFKNVYNALNSSISSFDQISQISQNPKMSELATSILQNYPKIGKFQKEAANHVAFFKCLQDVKNVELIPDGIQKIQSFRQIDLKPVDEGIGAVEDVGKAVKEFGKLEDAVNALPKMKNSMNPETKALEQLQNPSEHSMTIGGAARGINSMKSAFDQKSHFDVVKSHLNLVAEEVQKTKNLPAPDVVNLNKLENVSKLFDALESWTKEANFPEPSKLKDYSVIFLKAQKVIGIDDLKTIRDSVDFLENSVQDAAKKKSLKELKSALDGLGEMKFSDYKKQFTGVDGTLEKLDLFFAQYSYELHPTTAYIEPSTSTLETTSVSPTIFFNILTTSTTLTTIAPVLFPVSGYVVIVAIVAVAVAAGSVLYCWLRKLYCFRRPVEQKSN
;
A
#
# COMPACT_ATOMS: atom_id res chain seq x y z
N MET A 1 -13.06 -32.90 27.26
CA MET A 1 -14.23 -32.06 26.93
C MET A 1 -13.78 -31.19 25.78
N SER A 2 -14.38 -31.43 24.62
CA SER A 2 -13.87 -31.02 23.31
C SER A 2 -14.23 -29.58 22.97
N LEU A 3 -13.45 -28.93 22.11
CA LEU A 3 -13.92 -28.33 20.86
C LEU A 3 -12.70 -27.90 20.04
N VAL A 4 -12.53 -28.58 18.90
CA VAL A 4 -11.46 -28.44 17.91
C VAL A 4 -12.04 -27.69 16.71
N ASP A 5 -11.25 -26.77 16.17
CA ASP A 5 -11.48 -25.99 14.95
C ASP A 5 -11.87 -26.84 13.72
N PRO A 6 -12.81 -26.39 12.87
CA PRO A 6 -13.15 -27.08 11.64
C PRO A 6 -12.78 -26.27 10.39
N PHE A 7 -11.50 -26.16 10.01
CA PHE A 7 -11.12 -25.77 8.64
C PHE A 7 -9.76 -26.37 8.24
N SER A 8 -9.75 -27.62 7.76
CA SER A 8 -8.81 -28.05 6.73
C SER A 8 -9.27 -29.34 6.04
N ASN A 9 -8.86 -29.49 4.78
CA ASN A 9 -8.84 -30.70 3.96
C ASN A 9 -10.12 -31.08 3.20
N HIS A 10 -10.20 -30.62 1.95
CA HIS A 10 -10.80 -31.42 0.88
C HIS A 10 -9.78 -31.69 -0.23
N LYS A 11 -9.11 -32.85 -0.11
CA LYS A 11 -8.48 -33.54 -1.24
C LYS A 11 -9.60 -34.21 -2.05
N PHE A 12 -9.75 -33.86 -3.32
CA PHE A 12 -10.63 -34.60 -4.23
C PHE A 12 -9.95 -35.89 -4.66
N GLY A 13 -10.48 -37.02 -4.18
CA GLY A 13 -10.08 -38.37 -4.57
C GLY A 13 -11.30 -39.28 -4.73
N GLN A 14 -11.52 -39.73 -5.96
CA GLN A 14 -12.29 -40.89 -6.42
C GLN A 14 -13.68 -41.14 -5.82
N ALA A 15 -14.74 -40.81 -6.57
CA ALA A 15 -16.10 -41.26 -6.30
C ALA A 15 -16.39 -42.58 -7.03
N VAL A 16 -16.64 -43.61 -6.22
CA VAL A 16 -17.14 -44.94 -6.60
C VAL A 16 -18.57 -44.86 -7.13
N THR A 17 -18.84 -45.54 -8.24
CA THR A 17 -20.14 -45.61 -8.92
C THR A 17 -21.16 -46.42 -8.12
N ILE A 18 -22.25 -45.78 -7.67
CA ILE A 18 -23.49 -46.47 -7.30
C ILE A 18 -24.66 -45.83 -8.06
N ARG A 19 -25.22 -46.58 -9.03
CA ARG A 19 -26.44 -46.20 -9.76
C ARG A 19 -27.63 -46.16 -8.81
N ARG A 20 -28.13 -44.96 -8.53
CA ARG A 20 -29.53 -44.71 -8.13
C ARG A 20 -30.10 -43.63 -9.06
N ARG A 21 -31.18 -43.96 -9.79
CA ARG A 21 -31.99 -42.99 -10.52
C ARG A 21 -32.65 -42.06 -9.50
N THR A 22 -32.21 -40.82 -9.42
CA THR A 22 -32.88 -39.72 -8.71
C THR A 22 -33.36 -38.69 -9.74
N GLY A 23 -34.60 -38.22 -9.57
CA GLY A 23 -35.15 -37.15 -10.42
C GLY A 23 -34.25 -35.92 -10.40
N ARG A 24 -33.94 -35.39 -11.59
CA ARG A 24 -33.05 -34.25 -11.80
C ARG A 24 -33.65 -32.98 -11.17
N LYS A 25 -32.88 -32.27 -10.34
CA LYS A 25 -33.22 -30.90 -9.94
C LYS A 25 -32.86 -29.95 -11.09
N ALA A 26 -33.58 -28.85 -11.24
CA ALA A 26 -33.35 -27.85 -12.28
C ALA A 26 -31.90 -27.28 -12.30
N GLY A 27 -31.18 -27.32 -11.17
CA GLY A 27 -29.77 -26.92 -11.06
C GLY A 27 -28.79 -27.85 -11.79
N ASP A 28 -29.04 -29.17 -11.79
CA ASP A 28 -28.13 -30.16 -12.40
C ASP A 28 -28.08 -29.98 -13.94
N THR A 29 -29.21 -29.57 -14.53
CA THR A 29 -29.32 -29.32 -15.97
C THR A 29 -28.62 -28.04 -16.43
N PHE A 30 -28.57 -26.98 -15.64
CA PHE A 30 -27.88 -25.73 -16.04
C PHE A 30 -26.38 -25.97 -16.17
N ASP A 31 -25.77 -26.55 -15.14
CA ASP A 31 -24.33 -26.83 -15.11
C ASP A 31 -23.90 -27.81 -16.22
N GLU A 32 -24.68 -28.89 -16.44
CA GLU A 32 -24.43 -29.84 -17.54
C GLU A 32 -24.37 -29.15 -18.91
N ASN A 33 -25.18 -28.12 -19.13
CA ASN A 33 -25.23 -27.43 -20.41
C ASN A 33 -24.16 -26.34 -20.55
N ILE A 34 -23.78 -25.66 -19.47
CA ILE A 34 -22.59 -24.81 -19.48
C ILE A 34 -21.37 -25.65 -19.81
N GLU A 35 -21.21 -26.81 -19.17
CA GLU A 35 -20.13 -27.74 -19.51
C GLU A 35 -20.17 -28.14 -20.97
N GLN A 36 -21.35 -28.38 -21.54
CA GLN A 36 -21.49 -28.73 -22.95
C GLN A 36 -21.02 -27.61 -23.89
N ILE A 37 -21.32 -26.34 -23.58
CA ILE A 37 -20.77 -25.18 -24.32
C ILE A 37 -19.23 -25.17 -24.25
N ARG A 38 -18.66 -25.47 -23.08
CA ARG A 38 -17.20 -25.53 -22.90
C ARG A 38 -16.58 -26.62 -23.76
N LYS A 39 -17.19 -27.81 -23.85
CA LYS A 39 -16.72 -28.90 -24.74
C LYS A 39 -16.68 -28.47 -26.20
N ILE A 40 -17.76 -27.81 -26.67
CA ILE A 40 -17.83 -27.31 -28.06
C ILE A 40 -16.72 -26.29 -28.30
N ALA A 41 -16.53 -25.35 -27.38
CA ALA A 41 -15.48 -24.34 -27.50
C ALA A 41 -14.07 -24.96 -27.53
N ARG A 42 -13.78 -25.92 -26.64
CA ARG A 42 -12.51 -26.65 -26.62
C ARG A 42 -12.25 -27.41 -27.91
N LEU A 43 -13.26 -28.11 -28.43
CA LEU A 43 -13.15 -28.87 -29.67
C LEU A 43 -12.84 -27.96 -30.86
N VAL A 44 -13.61 -26.88 -31.04
CA VAL A 44 -13.40 -25.92 -32.14
C VAL A 44 -12.02 -25.27 -32.05
N ASN A 45 -11.57 -24.94 -30.83
CA ASN A 45 -10.24 -24.41 -30.63
C ASN A 45 -9.13 -25.47 -30.91
N GLY A 46 -9.37 -26.73 -30.58
CA GLY A 46 -8.46 -27.84 -30.91
C GLY A 46 -8.27 -28.00 -32.42
N ILE A 47 -9.35 -27.93 -33.19
CA ILE A 47 -9.32 -27.94 -34.66
C ILE A 47 -8.50 -26.75 -35.18
N TYR A 48 -8.80 -25.55 -34.67
CA TYR A 48 -8.10 -24.33 -35.07
C TYR A 48 -6.60 -24.39 -34.77
N ILE A 49 -6.18 -24.81 -33.59
CA ILE A 49 -4.75 -24.91 -33.23
C ILE A 49 -4.05 -25.97 -34.08
N THR A 50 -4.65 -27.15 -34.21
CA THR A 50 -4.07 -28.26 -34.99
C THR A 50 -3.79 -27.80 -36.42
N ARG A 51 -4.81 -27.25 -37.09
CA ARG A 51 -4.66 -26.74 -38.44
C ARG A 51 -3.69 -25.56 -38.51
N GLY A 52 -3.84 -24.59 -37.62
CA GLY A 52 -3.09 -23.34 -37.69
C GLY A 52 -1.59 -23.51 -37.44
N LEU A 53 -1.20 -24.45 -36.58
CA LEU A 53 0.20 -24.81 -36.38
C LEU A 53 0.77 -25.59 -37.57
N ILE A 54 -0.02 -26.47 -38.20
CA ILE A 54 0.43 -27.24 -39.37
C ILE A 54 0.60 -26.34 -40.61
N ASP A 55 -0.37 -25.46 -40.89
CA ASP A 55 -0.36 -24.62 -42.09
C ASP A 55 0.57 -23.40 -41.96
N GLY A 56 0.92 -23.01 -40.72
CA GLY A 56 1.82 -21.93 -40.36
C GLY A 56 1.12 -20.59 -40.06
N SER A 57 -0.22 -20.56 -40.03
CA SER A 57 -1.00 -19.37 -39.66
C SER A 57 -0.90 -19.03 -38.17
N ILE A 58 -0.55 -19.99 -37.32
CA ILE A 58 -0.20 -19.79 -35.91
C ILE A 58 1.31 -19.95 -35.74
N GLN A 59 1.95 -18.93 -35.17
CA GLN A 59 3.38 -18.99 -34.84
C GLN A 59 3.59 -19.79 -33.53
N PRO A 60 4.44 -20.83 -33.52
CA PRO A 60 4.71 -21.65 -32.33
C PRO A 60 4.98 -20.85 -31.05
N ASP A 61 5.90 -19.89 -31.12
CA ASP A 61 6.31 -19.09 -29.95
C ASP A 61 5.15 -18.23 -29.40
N ALA A 62 4.34 -17.66 -30.30
CA ALA A 62 3.19 -16.86 -29.92
C ALA A 62 2.10 -17.73 -29.26
N PHE A 63 1.88 -18.94 -29.79
CA PHE A 63 0.98 -19.92 -29.20
C PHE A 63 1.45 -20.36 -27.81
N ILE A 64 2.72 -20.72 -27.64
CA ILE A 64 3.27 -21.13 -26.35
C ILE A 64 3.14 -20.02 -25.31
N SER A 65 3.48 -18.78 -25.69
CA SER A 65 3.39 -17.62 -24.79
C SER A 65 1.97 -17.37 -24.30
N GLU A 66 0.97 -17.50 -25.20
CA GLU A 66 -0.44 -17.36 -24.83
C GLU A 66 -0.94 -18.55 -23.99
N LEU A 67 -0.57 -19.77 -24.38
CA LEU A 67 -0.96 -21.01 -23.69
C LEU A 67 -0.51 -21.02 -22.23
N LEU A 68 0.73 -20.61 -21.97
CA LEU A 68 1.32 -20.49 -20.62
C LEU A 68 1.01 -19.16 -19.93
N ARG A 69 0.31 -18.23 -20.60
CA ARG A 69 -0.05 -16.89 -20.11
C ARG A 69 1.16 -16.10 -19.60
N LEU A 70 2.24 -16.07 -20.37
CA LEU A 70 3.47 -15.37 -20.00
C LEU A 70 3.43 -13.85 -20.28
N GLY A 71 2.34 -13.37 -20.88
CA GLY A 71 2.16 -11.97 -21.27
C GLY A 71 3.22 -11.54 -22.29
N PRO A 72 3.94 -10.42 -22.08
CA PRO A 72 4.96 -9.93 -23.01
C PRO A 72 6.30 -10.67 -22.90
N LEU A 73 6.46 -11.60 -21.95
CA LEU A 73 7.69 -12.36 -21.78
C LEU A 73 7.74 -13.54 -22.76
N THR A 74 8.84 -13.63 -23.50
CA THR A 74 9.12 -14.74 -24.41
C THR A 74 9.95 -15.81 -23.72
N LEU A 75 9.80 -17.08 -24.10
CA LEU A 75 10.60 -18.19 -23.56
C LEU A 75 12.11 -17.92 -23.57
N PRO A 76 12.72 -17.45 -24.67
CA PRO A 76 14.16 -17.13 -24.69
C PRO A 76 14.59 -16.08 -23.65
N LYS A 77 13.70 -15.11 -23.34
CA LYS A 77 13.99 -14.11 -22.31
C LYS A 77 13.99 -14.73 -20.93
N ILE A 78 13.04 -15.63 -20.65
CA ILE A 78 12.95 -16.34 -19.36
C ILE A 78 14.13 -17.30 -19.19
N GLN A 79 14.50 -18.04 -20.25
CA GLN A 79 15.65 -18.94 -20.27
C GLN A 79 16.98 -18.19 -20.05
N ALA A 80 17.08 -16.93 -20.48
CA ALA A 80 18.27 -16.10 -20.29
C ALA A 80 18.36 -15.44 -18.91
N MET A 81 17.32 -15.53 -18.06
CA MET A 81 17.34 -14.96 -16.71
C MET A 81 18.31 -15.73 -15.80
N ASN A 82 19.05 -14.99 -14.98
CA ASN A 82 19.90 -15.59 -13.97
C ASN A 82 19.11 -15.86 -12.68
N LEU A 83 18.22 -16.85 -12.74
CA LEU A 83 17.34 -17.21 -11.61
C LEU A 83 18.10 -17.83 -10.43
N SER A 84 19.26 -18.43 -10.69
CA SER A 84 20.12 -19.00 -9.64
C SER A 84 20.68 -17.89 -8.75
N ASP A 85 21.27 -16.86 -9.36
CA ASP A 85 21.83 -15.74 -8.58
C ASP A 85 20.72 -14.97 -7.87
N SER A 86 19.56 -14.80 -8.51
CA SER A 86 18.41 -14.15 -7.87
C SER A 86 17.88 -14.92 -6.68
N LYS A 87 17.83 -16.26 -6.76
CA LYS A 87 17.53 -17.10 -5.60
C LYS A 87 18.57 -16.92 -4.48
N ILE A 88 19.86 -16.94 -4.80
CA ILE A 88 20.94 -16.76 -3.81
C ILE A 88 20.85 -15.37 -3.14
N GLY A 89 20.54 -14.32 -3.90
CA GLY A 89 20.32 -12.97 -3.38
C GLY A 89 19.15 -12.93 -2.38
N MET A 90 18.02 -13.54 -2.73
CA MET A 90 16.85 -13.65 -1.84
C MET A 90 17.17 -14.46 -0.58
N GLU A 91 17.88 -15.58 -0.69
CA GLU A 91 18.31 -16.40 0.44
C GLU A 91 19.25 -15.63 1.37
N SER A 92 20.20 -14.87 0.81
CA SER A 92 21.10 -14.02 1.59
C SER A 92 20.33 -12.97 2.39
N MET A 93 19.31 -12.33 1.80
CA MET A 93 18.45 -11.36 2.50
C MET A 93 17.63 -12.02 3.60
N ARG A 94 17.02 -13.18 3.32
CA ARG A 94 16.32 -13.98 4.32
C ARG A 94 17.23 -14.34 5.48
N ASP A 95 18.46 -14.76 5.21
CA ASP A 95 19.41 -15.18 6.23
C ASP A 95 19.87 -14.00 7.10
N ILE A 96 20.03 -12.80 6.51
CA ILE A 96 20.26 -11.55 7.28
C ILE A 96 19.10 -11.29 8.24
N LEU A 97 17.86 -11.36 7.76
CA LEU A 97 16.66 -11.16 8.58
C LEU A 97 16.54 -12.21 9.69
N LYS A 98 16.79 -13.48 9.36
CA LYS A 98 16.77 -14.60 10.31
C LYS A 98 17.81 -14.43 11.41
N ASN A 99 19.03 -14.01 11.06
CA ASN A 99 20.10 -13.74 12.02
C ASN A 99 19.79 -12.52 12.91
N LEU A 100 18.94 -11.60 12.43
CA LEU A 100 18.49 -10.45 13.20
C LEU A 100 17.40 -10.81 14.22
N ALA A 101 16.51 -11.75 13.88
CA ALA A 101 15.40 -12.17 14.73
C ALA A 101 15.87 -12.83 16.04
N ALA A 102 17.03 -13.50 16.02
CA ALA A 102 17.66 -14.06 17.21
C ALA A 102 18.43 -12.97 17.98
N VAL A 103 17.70 -12.20 18.80
CA VAL A 103 18.28 -11.18 19.69
C VAL A 103 18.79 -11.85 20.96
N THR A 104 20.04 -11.62 21.30
CA THR A 104 20.59 -12.03 22.60
C THR A 104 20.25 -10.98 23.67
N ASP A 105 20.24 -11.37 24.94
CA ASP A 105 20.05 -10.42 26.05
C ASP A 105 21.09 -9.29 26.00
N ASP A 106 22.31 -9.60 25.59
CA ASP A 106 23.41 -8.65 25.46
C ASP A 106 23.17 -7.63 24.34
N GLU A 107 22.61 -8.06 23.20
CA GLU A 107 22.21 -7.17 22.10
C GLU A 107 21.04 -6.26 22.49
N ALA A 108 20.04 -6.79 23.20
CA ALA A 108 18.92 -6.00 23.71
C ALA A 108 19.40 -4.92 24.70
N LYS A 109 20.33 -5.27 25.60
CA LYS A 109 20.95 -4.30 26.50
C LYS A 109 21.80 -3.28 25.75
N ALA A 110 22.51 -3.68 24.68
CA ALA A 110 23.30 -2.77 23.85
C ALA A 110 22.40 -1.70 23.22
N GLU A 111 21.26 -2.08 22.65
CA GLU A 111 20.27 -1.12 22.15
C GLU A 111 19.82 -0.12 23.22
N GLN A 112 19.48 -0.63 24.41
CA GLN A 112 19.06 0.23 25.53
C GLN A 112 20.17 1.17 25.99
N ARG A 113 21.44 0.74 25.97
CA ARG A 113 22.58 1.61 26.24
C ARG A 113 22.71 2.72 25.20
N TYR A 114 22.66 2.38 23.91
CA TYR A 114 22.70 3.37 22.83
C TYR A 114 21.58 4.41 22.93
N LEU A 115 20.34 3.98 23.23
CA LEU A 115 19.22 4.89 23.47
C LEU A 115 19.45 5.77 24.72
N SER A 116 20.10 5.22 25.74
CA SER A 116 20.44 5.96 26.96
C SER A 116 21.53 6.99 26.71
N PHE A 117 22.53 6.67 25.88
CA PHE A 117 23.57 7.61 25.48
C PHE A 117 23.01 8.78 24.68
N ASP A 118 22.05 8.55 23.78
CA ASP A 118 21.36 9.66 23.10
C ASP A 118 20.55 10.54 24.08
N ALA A 119 19.90 9.95 25.09
CA ALA A 119 19.23 10.71 26.15
C ALA A 119 20.23 11.59 26.93
N PHE A 120 21.33 11.01 27.41
CA PHE A 120 22.38 11.76 28.13
C PHE A 120 22.93 12.91 27.29
N ARG A 121 23.17 12.67 25.99
CA ARG A 121 23.62 13.69 25.04
C ARG A 121 22.62 14.85 24.94
N LYS A 122 21.32 14.57 24.88
CA LYS A 122 20.25 15.58 24.83
C LYS A 122 20.16 16.37 26.13
N ASP A 123 20.19 15.69 27.28
CA ASP A 123 20.02 16.31 28.59
C ASP A 123 21.22 17.13 29.05
N THR A 124 22.40 16.83 28.52
CA THR A 124 23.64 17.55 28.80
C THR A 124 24.02 18.53 27.70
N LYS A 125 23.16 18.73 26.68
CA LYS A 125 23.47 19.62 25.57
C LYS A 125 23.84 21.03 26.07
N ASP A 126 24.95 21.55 25.57
CA ASP A 126 25.50 22.86 25.97
C ASP A 126 25.73 22.92 27.50
N ILE A 127 26.34 21.87 28.07
CA ILE A 127 26.64 21.75 29.51
C ILE A 127 27.55 22.86 30.03
N GLY A 128 28.33 23.52 29.17
CA GLY A 128 29.28 24.55 29.57
C GLY A 128 30.48 23.99 30.34
N ASP A 129 31.32 24.88 30.88
CA ASP A 129 32.47 24.48 31.70
C ASP A 129 32.08 24.43 33.18
N ILE A 130 31.91 23.21 33.71
CA ILE A 130 31.62 23.04 35.14
C ILE A 130 32.85 23.30 36.00
N ALA A 131 34.08 23.19 35.48
CA ALA A 131 35.31 23.46 36.23
C ALA A 131 35.54 24.97 36.40
N SER A 132 35.00 25.78 35.48
CA SER A 132 35.09 27.24 35.50
C SER A 132 33.72 27.91 35.32
N LEU A 133 32.96 28.00 36.40
CA LEU A 133 31.67 28.69 36.43
C LEU A 133 31.88 30.20 36.53
N THR A 134 31.78 30.89 35.41
CA THR A 134 31.96 32.36 35.35
C THR A 134 30.88 33.04 36.21
N GLY A 135 31.31 33.93 37.12
CA GLY A 135 30.42 34.62 38.05
C GLY A 135 30.07 33.83 39.32
N LEU A 136 30.63 32.63 39.52
CA LEU A 136 30.34 31.81 40.72
C LEU A 136 30.83 32.47 42.02
N ASP A 137 31.98 33.14 42.00
CA ASP A 137 32.50 33.90 43.14
C ASP A 137 31.65 35.13 43.43
N ASP A 138 31.16 35.81 42.38
CA ASP A 138 30.27 36.95 42.51
C ASP A 138 28.90 36.50 43.05
N TYR A 139 28.38 35.36 42.59
CA TYR A 139 27.18 34.72 43.13
C TYR A 139 27.33 34.36 44.62
N LYS A 140 28.50 33.89 45.05
CA LYS A 140 28.78 33.64 46.47
C LYS A 140 28.75 34.92 47.29
N LYS A 141 29.43 35.97 46.81
CA LYS A 141 29.44 37.29 47.46
C LYS A 141 28.02 37.86 47.52
N GLU A 142 27.23 37.66 46.48
CA GLU A 142 25.82 38.01 46.42
C GLU A 142 25.00 37.25 47.48
N LEU A 143 25.19 35.94 47.65
CA LEU A 143 24.55 35.16 48.73
C LEU A 143 24.97 35.60 50.13
N GLU A 144 26.25 35.90 50.33
CA GLU A 144 26.78 36.51 51.56
C GLU A 144 26.17 37.90 51.77
N THR A 145 25.94 38.64 50.69
CA THR A 145 25.23 39.93 50.71
C THR A 145 23.75 39.74 50.88
N LEU A 146 23.10 38.63 50.53
CA LEU A 146 21.67 38.39 50.76
C LEU A 146 21.38 38.00 52.22
N LYS A 147 22.38 37.45 52.91
CA LYS A 147 22.42 37.52 54.39
C LYS A 147 22.40 38.97 54.90
N ALA A 148 22.67 39.97 54.05
CA ALA A 148 22.71 41.41 54.33
C ALA A 148 21.92 42.33 53.33
N LEU A 149 21.05 41.77 52.46
CA LEU A 149 20.27 42.35 51.31
C LEU A 149 21.00 42.93 50.05
N LYS A 150 21.03 42.17 48.91
CA LYS A 150 20.82 42.52 47.45
C LYS A 150 21.36 41.41 46.49
N ILE A 151 20.58 40.89 45.53
CA ILE A 151 21.04 39.97 44.43
C ILE A 151 20.27 40.18 43.11
N GLN A 152 20.97 40.04 41.96
CA GLN A 152 20.39 39.72 40.64
C GLN A 152 21.25 38.64 39.94
N GLY A 153 20.70 37.48 39.53
CA GLY A 153 21.28 36.71 38.41
C GLY A 153 21.71 35.24 38.58
N SER A 154 21.13 34.44 39.49
CA SER A 154 21.57 33.04 39.75
C SER A 154 21.46 32.04 38.59
N ASP A 155 20.49 32.18 37.68
CA ASP A 155 20.07 31.07 36.81
C ASP A 155 21.10 30.68 35.76
N LYS A 156 21.78 31.66 35.16
CA LYS A 156 22.77 31.40 34.11
C LYS A 156 24.07 30.85 34.68
N ILE A 157 24.39 31.16 35.94
CA ILE A 157 25.65 30.78 36.60
C ILE A 157 25.61 29.30 37.00
N LEU A 158 24.45 28.83 37.49
CA LEU A 158 24.27 27.46 37.96
C LEU A 158 23.73 26.50 36.89
N GLU A 159 23.38 26.99 35.69
CA GLU A 159 22.89 26.15 34.58
C GLU A 159 23.85 24.99 34.24
N PRO A 160 25.19 25.19 34.14
CA PRO A 160 26.13 24.08 33.91
C PRO A 160 26.08 23.02 35.01
N LEU A 161 25.99 23.43 36.28
CA LEU A 161 25.85 22.51 37.42
C LEU A 161 24.53 21.74 37.32
N SER A 162 23.43 22.41 36.99
CA SER A 162 22.12 21.77 36.83
C SER A 162 22.13 20.69 35.75
N LYS A 163 22.66 21.01 34.56
CA LYS A 163 22.80 20.04 33.45
C LYS A 163 23.69 18.87 33.81
N ALA A 164 24.85 19.13 34.45
CA ALA A 164 25.74 18.07 34.91
C ALA A 164 25.07 17.17 35.95
N THR A 165 24.37 17.76 36.92
CA THR A 165 23.67 17.04 37.98
C THR A 165 22.55 16.17 37.41
N LYS A 166 21.81 16.68 36.42
CA LYS A 166 20.78 15.92 35.69
C LYS A 166 21.38 14.73 34.94
N GLY A 167 22.39 14.97 34.11
CA GLY A 167 23.06 13.92 33.34
C GLY A 167 23.70 12.83 34.23
N ILE A 168 24.37 13.23 35.32
CA ILE A 168 24.97 12.28 36.29
C ILE A 168 23.89 11.48 37.01
N THR A 169 22.75 12.09 37.33
CA THR A 169 21.62 11.37 37.95
C THR A 169 21.05 10.31 37.04
N GLU A 170 20.80 10.66 35.78
CA GLU A 170 20.29 9.71 34.80
C GLU A 170 21.29 8.59 34.52
N CYS A 171 22.59 8.92 34.45
CA CYS A 171 23.66 7.94 34.41
C CYS A 171 23.62 7.00 35.62
N ALA A 172 23.58 7.52 36.85
CA ALA A 172 23.55 6.71 38.07
C ALA A 172 22.30 5.82 38.20
N LEU A 173 21.14 6.29 37.70
CA LEU A 173 19.91 5.50 37.65
C LEU A 173 20.02 4.33 36.67
N LYS A 174 20.65 4.55 35.51
CA LYS A 174 20.86 3.51 34.48
C LYS A 174 22.11 2.65 34.72
N GLU A 175 23.04 3.11 35.55
CA GLU A 175 24.26 2.38 35.94
C GLU A 175 23.94 1.09 36.68
N LYS A 176 22.93 1.13 37.56
CA LYS A 176 22.49 -0.05 38.35
C LYS A 176 21.93 -1.19 37.52
N THR A 177 21.56 -0.96 36.25
CA THR A 177 20.84 -1.93 35.43
C THR A 177 21.44 -2.19 34.04
N LEU A 178 22.26 -1.29 33.47
CA LEU A 178 22.63 -1.36 32.04
C LEU A 178 24.11 -1.09 31.69
N ILE A 179 24.89 -0.35 32.49
CA ILE A 179 26.10 0.34 31.99
C ILE A 179 27.43 -0.28 32.45
N ARG A 180 27.55 -0.97 33.60
CA ARG A 180 28.89 -1.22 34.20
C ARG A 180 29.45 -2.65 34.14
N ASP A 181 28.74 -3.63 33.57
CA ASP A 181 29.35 -4.96 33.40
C ASP A 181 30.35 -4.93 32.23
N SER A 182 31.60 -5.29 32.47
CA SER A 182 32.64 -5.40 31.43
C SER A 182 32.26 -6.34 30.28
N LYS A 183 31.42 -7.34 30.53
CA LYS A 183 30.87 -8.22 29.49
C LYS A 183 29.88 -7.46 28.60
N ASP A 184 29.04 -6.63 29.18
CA ASP A 184 28.06 -5.79 28.48
C ASP A 184 28.74 -4.75 27.58
N VAL A 185 29.90 -4.21 27.97
CA VAL A 185 30.67 -3.27 27.13
C VAL A 185 31.18 -3.93 25.85
N SER A 186 31.67 -5.17 25.93
CA SER A 186 32.10 -5.90 24.74
C SER A 186 30.95 -6.18 23.76
N ALA A 187 29.73 -6.31 24.28
CA ALA A 187 28.53 -6.53 23.48
C ALA A 187 28.13 -5.33 22.62
N ASP A 188 28.46 -4.09 23.03
CA ASP A 188 28.20 -2.90 22.21
C ASP A 188 29.05 -2.89 20.93
N GLY A 189 30.29 -3.39 21.06
CA GLY A 189 31.25 -3.61 19.98
C GLY A 189 30.74 -4.61 18.96
N THR A 190 30.39 -5.80 19.43
CA THR A 190 29.85 -6.86 18.58
C THR A 190 28.50 -6.48 17.97
N TYR A 191 27.68 -5.71 18.68
CA TYR A 191 26.38 -5.26 18.19
C TYR A 191 26.51 -4.34 16.96
N TYR A 192 27.30 -3.25 17.01
CA TYR A 192 27.43 -2.39 15.84
C TYR A 192 28.12 -3.09 14.66
N GLU A 193 29.01 -4.07 14.91
CA GLU A 193 29.62 -4.90 13.87
C GLU A 193 28.57 -5.80 13.19
N LYS A 194 27.68 -6.42 13.98
CA LYS A 194 26.51 -7.17 13.47
C LYS A 194 25.62 -6.26 12.63
N ILE A 195 25.30 -5.06 13.09
CA ILE A 195 24.52 -4.08 12.32
C ILE A 195 25.24 -3.66 11.03
N GLY A 196 26.57 -3.59 11.05
CA GLY A 196 27.39 -3.32 9.86
C GLY A 196 27.29 -4.40 8.76
N THR A 197 26.75 -5.59 9.04
CA THR A 197 26.54 -6.62 8.01
C THR A 197 25.48 -6.23 6.98
N PHE A 198 24.55 -5.30 7.31
CA PHE A 198 23.52 -4.83 6.38
C PHE A 198 24.09 -4.17 5.12
N LYS A 199 25.33 -3.69 5.14
CA LYS A 199 26.00 -3.14 3.94
C LYS A 199 26.08 -4.13 2.78
N ASN A 200 26.03 -5.44 3.08
CA ASN A 200 26.11 -6.51 2.09
C ASN A 200 24.79 -6.71 1.32
N VAL A 201 23.67 -6.16 1.81
CA VAL A 201 22.36 -6.23 1.12
C VAL A 201 22.42 -5.57 -0.26
N LYS A 202 23.22 -4.51 -0.40
CA LYS A 202 23.32 -3.75 -1.66
C LYS A 202 23.99 -4.54 -2.78
N SER A 203 25.01 -5.36 -2.46
CA SER A 203 25.71 -6.18 -3.44
C SER A 203 24.86 -7.37 -3.94
N THR A 204 23.89 -7.83 -3.15
CA THR A 204 23.03 -8.97 -3.47
C THR A 204 21.68 -8.58 -4.09
N SER A 205 21.48 -7.31 -4.48
CA SER A 205 20.13 -6.81 -4.84
C SER A 205 20.00 -6.25 -6.27
N ARG A 206 21.08 -5.83 -6.93
CA ARG A 206 20.97 -4.91 -8.08
C ARG A 206 20.61 -5.59 -9.40
N ASP A 207 21.18 -6.76 -9.69
CA ASP A 207 20.85 -7.53 -10.90
C ASP A 207 19.65 -8.47 -10.68
N ASP A 208 19.35 -8.78 -9.41
CA ASP A 208 18.28 -9.71 -9.03
C ASP A 208 16.88 -9.08 -9.09
N GLU A 209 16.78 -7.77 -8.87
CA GLU A 209 15.50 -7.06 -8.90
C GLU A 209 14.74 -7.25 -10.21
N ASN A 210 15.40 -7.10 -11.35
CA ASN A 210 14.75 -7.17 -12.65
C ASN A 210 14.27 -8.60 -12.95
N ASN A 211 15.07 -9.60 -12.60
CA ASN A 211 14.68 -11.01 -12.75
C ASN A 211 13.49 -11.34 -11.84
N ILE A 212 13.52 -10.91 -10.57
CA ILE A 212 12.41 -11.13 -9.62
C ILE A 212 11.14 -10.42 -10.10
N LYS A 213 11.25 -9.20 -10.63
CA LYS A 213 10.11 -8.48 -11.24
C LYS A 213 9.58 -9.19 -12.48
N ALA A 214 10.45 -9.78 -13.30
CA ALA A 214 10.02 -10.58 -14.44
C ALA A 214 9.31 -11.86 -13.98
N VAL A 215 9.83 -12.55 -12.97
CA VAL A 215 9.17 -13.71 -12.32
C VAL A 215 7.81 -13.31 -11.75
N LEU A 216 7.71 -12.19 -11.04
CA LEU A 216 6.45 -11.63 -10.56
C LEU A 216 5.47 -11.45 -11.73
N SER A 217 5.91 -10.84 -12.84
CA SER A 217 5.05 -10.63 -14.00
C SER A 217 4.54 -11.93 -14.62
N ILE A 218 5.29 -13.04 -14.56
CA ILE A 218 4.80 -14.37 -15.00
C ILE A 218 3.55 -14.74 -14.20
N PHE A 219 3.61 -14.64 -12.86
CA PHE A 219 2.48 -15.00 -12.01
C PHE A 219 1.32 -13.99 -12.13
N GLU A 220 1.62 -12.70 -12.29
CA GLU A 220 0.59 -11.67 -12.54
C GLU A 220 -0.20 -11.95 -13.83
N ASN A 221 0.49 -12.25 -14.93
CA ASN A 221 -0.13 -12.51 -16.22
C ASN A 221 -1.00 -13.78 -16.22
N ARG A 222 -0.70 -14.72 -15.33
CA ARG A 222 -1.47 -15.97 -15.17
C ARG A 222 -2.76 -15.78 -14.39
N ILE A 223 -2.81 -14.77 -13.52
CA ILE A 223 -4.00 -14.34 -12.77
C ILE A 223 -4.90 -13.46 -13.66
N GLN A 224 -4.29 -12.55 -14.41
CA GLN A 224 -5.04 -11.69 -15.32
C GLN A 224 -5.67 -12.52 -16.44
N THR A 225 -6.96 -12.29 -16.69
CA THR A 225 -7.65 -12.90 -17.84
C THR A 225 -7.73 -11.84 -18.93
N PRO A 226 -6.84 -11.84 -19.94
CA PRO A 226 -6.96 -10.91 -21.04
C PRO A 226 -8.31 -11.06 -21.74
N ILE A 227 -8.84 -9.93 -22.23
CA ILE A 227 -10.14 -9.85 -22.90
C ILE A 227 -10.16 -10.70 -24.18
N THR A 228 -8.98 -10.93 -24.79
CA THR A 228 -8.84 -11.70 -26.03
C THR A 228 -7.70 -12.70 -25.97
N PHE A 229 -7.97 -13.94 -26.37
CA PHE A 229 -7.01 -15.03 -26.54
C PHE A 229 -6.99 -15.49 -28.00
N PRO A 230 -6.18 -14.86 -28.87
CA PRO A 230 -6.15 -15.16 -30.30
C PRO A 230 -6.01 -16.63 -30.68
N TYR A 231 -5.33 -17.43 -29.87
CA TYR A 231 -5.05 -18.84 -30.14
C TYR A 231 -5.82 -19.81 -29.25
N THR A 232 -6.17 -19.41 -28.03
CA THR A 232 -6.67 -20.29 -26.96
C THR A 232 -8.02 -19.83 -26.40
N SER A 233 -8.80 -19.06 -27.16
CA SER A 233 -10.13 -18.56 -26.78
C SER A 233 -11.07 -19.63 -26.19
N GLY A 234 -11.03 -20.87 -26.68
CA GLY A 234 -11.83 -21.99 -26.18
C GLY A 234 -11.25 -22.77 -25.00
N PHE A 235 -9.99 -22.50 -24.61
CA PHE A 235 -9.33 -23.15 -23.47
C PHE A 235 -9.48 -22.32 -22.19
N ILE A 236 -10.69 -22.34 -21.64
CA ILE A 236 -11.10 -21.55 -20.47
C ILE A 236 -10.21 -21.86 -19.25
N ASN A 237 -9.86 -23.13 -19.03
CA ASN A 237 -8.99 -23.58 -17.94
C ASN A 237 -7.50 -23.57 -18.31
N GLY A 238 -7.12 -22.93 -19.42
CA GLY A 238 -5.75 -22.91 -19.89
C GLY A 238 -5.30 -24.29 -20.41
N PRO A 239 -4.02 -24.66 -20.25
CA PRO A 239 -3.45 -25.86 -20.89
C PRO A 239 -4.13 -27.18 -20.53
N SER A 240 -4.72 -27.26 -19.34
CA SER A 240 -5.46 -28.46 -18.89
C SER A 240 -6.58 -28.87 -19.85
N ASP A 241 -7.17 -27.91 -20.57
CA ASP A 241 -8.26 -28.17 -21.52
C ASP A 241 -7.83 -28.99 -22.74
N LEU A 242 -6.54 -29.00 -23.10
CA LEU A 242 -6.00 -29.87 -24.16
C LEU A 242 -6.20 -31.35 -23.81
N ASN A 243 -6.05 -31.70 -22.54
CA ASN A 243 -6.17 -33.07 -22.04
C ASN A 243 -7.63 -33.53 -21.89
N GLU A 244 -8.59 -32.60 -22.01
CA GLU A 244 -10.02 -32.89 -21.91
C GLU A 244 -10.65 -33.21 -23.28
N ILE A 245 -10.03 -32.81 -24.39
CA ILE A 245 -10.56 -33.06 -25.75
C ILE A 245 -10.92 -34.54 -25.99
N PRO A 246 -10.10 -35.54 -25.61
CA PRO A 246 -10.47 -36.95 -25.80
C PRO A 246 -11.72 -37.34 -25.00
N LYS A 247 -11.85 -36.83 -23.77
CA LYS A 247 -13.01 -37.11 -22.90
C LYS A 247 -14.27 -36.41 -23.44
N ASP A 248 -14.10 -35.23 -24.02
CA ASP A 248 -15.17 -34.49 -24.65
C ASP A 248 -15.74 -35.23 -25.85
N LEU A 249 -14.88 -35.78 -26.71
CA LEU A 249 -15.30 -36.57 -27.87
C LEU A 249 -15.93 -37.91 -27.48
N ASP A 250 -15.57 -38.49 -26.34
CA ASP A 250 -16.23 -39.70 -25.81
C ASP A 250 -17.61 -39.41 -25.20
N ASN A 251 -17.94 -38.13 -24.93
CA ASN A 251 -19.21 -37.74 -24.33
C ASN A 251 -20.41 -38.05 -25.25
N ALA A 252 -21.45 -38.69 -24.71
CA ALA A 252 -22.63 -39.11 -25.48
C ALA A 252 -23.32 -37.97 -26.27
N LYS A 253 -23.39 -36.74 -25.71
CA LYS A 253 -23.97 -35.59 -26.42
C LYS A 253 -23.05 -35.10 -27.53
N MET A 254 -21.73 -35.07 -27.31
CA MET A 254 -20.77 -34.70 -28.34
C MET A 254 -20.76 -35.69 -29.51
N LYS A 255 -20.85 -37.00 -29.25
CA LYS A 255 -20.94 -38.04 -30.31
C LYS A 255 -22.12 -37.82 -31.26
N ILE A 256 -23.23 -37.30 -30.75
CA ILE A 256 -24.40 -36.95 -31.57
C ILE A 256 -24.11 -35.72 -32.44
N LEU A 257 -23.41 -34.72 -31.91
CA LEU A 257 -23.20 -33.42 -32.56
C LEU A 257 -22.09 -33.44 -33.64
N VAL A 258 -21.04 -34.25 -33.46
CA VAL A 258 -19.83 -34.17 -34.32
C VAL A 258 -19.76 -35.21 -35.43
N SER A 259 -20.73 -36.12 -35.50
CA SER A 259 -20.88 -37.23 -36.47
C SER A 259 -19.76 -38.29 -36.50
N ASP A 260 -18.48 -37.90 -36.46
CA ASP A 260 -17.31 -38.82 -36.49
C ASP A 260 -16.26 -38.44 -35.43
N PRO A 261 -16.52 -38.74 -34.14
CA PRO A 261 -15.66 -38.34 -33.02
C PRO A 261 -14.30 -39.05 -33.01
N ASP A 262 -14.21 -40.29 -33.48
CA ASP A 262 -12.97 -41.08 -33.43
C ASP A 262 -11.96 -40.56 -34.46
N SER A 263 -12.41 -40.20 -35.66
CA SER A 263 -11.56 -39.55 -36.66
C SER A 263 -11.10 -38.16 -36.20
N LEU A 264 -11.95 -37.38 -35.53
CA LEU A 264 -11.56 -36.08 -34.95
C LEU A 264 -10.49 -36.24 -33.87
N LEU A 265 -10.60 -37.26 -33.01
CA LEU A 265 -9.60 -37.56 -32.00
C LEU A 265 -8.25 -37.88 -32.65
N LYS A 266 -8.26 -38.71 -33.70
CA LYS A 266 -7.05 -39.04 -34.48
C LYS A 266 -6.45 -37.81 -35.18
N ALA A 267 -7.30 -36.93 -35.72
CA ALA A 267 -6.85 -35.70 -36.37
C ALA A 267 -6.10 -34.76 -35.42
N MET A 268 -6.49 -34.72 -34.15
CA MET A 268 -5.94 -33.84 -33.10
C MET A 268 -4.98 -34.56 -32.13
N GLU A 269 -4.59 -35.80 -32.41
CA GLU A 269 -3.66 -36.57 -31.56
C GLU A 269 -2.38 -35.80 -31.18
N PRO A 270 -1.74 -34.99 -32.07
CA PRO A 270 -0.56 -34.20 -31.70
C PRO A 270 -0.77 -33.23 -30.54
N LEU A 271 -2.00 -32.77 -30.29
CA LEU A 271 -2.32 -31.85 -29.18
C LEU A 271 -2.12 -32.52 -27.81
N LYS A 272 -2.18 -33.85 -27.73
CA LYS A 272 -2.00 -34.59 -26.49
C LYS A 272 -0.62 -34.33 -25.88
N SER A 273 0.44 -34.39 -26.69
CA SER A 273 1.80 -34.14 -26.20
C SER A 273 1.99 -32.70 -25.71
N ILE A 274 1.35 -31.73 -26.37
CA ILE A 274 1.33 -30.33 -25.94
C ILE A 274 0.61 -30.21 -24.58
N GLY A 275 -0.56 -30.85 -24.44
CA GLY A 275 -1.33 -30.83 -23.20
C GLY A 275 -0.61 -31.49 -22.02
N GLU A 276 0.10 -32.59 -22.25
CA GLU A 276 0.92 -33.28 -21.24
C GLU A 276 2.09 -32.40 -20.78
N THR A 277 2.85 -31.84 -21.72
CA THR A 277 4.04 -31.01 -21.41
C THR A 277 3.64 -29.67 -20.78
N ALA A 278 2.60 -29.01 -21.29
CA ALA A 278 2.09 -27.78 -20.70
C ALA A 278 1.44 -28.03 -19.32
N GLY A 279 0.80 -29.18 -19.11
CA GLY A 279 0.27 -29.58 -17.80
C GLY A 279 1.36 -29.68 -16.73
N VAL A 280 2.52 -30.28 -17.07
CA VAL A 280 3.68 -30.34 -16.15
C VAL A 280 4.17 -28.93 -15.78
N LEU A 281 4.15 -27.99 -16.72
CA LEU A 281 4.53 -26.60 -16.46
C LEU A 281 3.52 -25.89 -15.55
N GLU A 282 2.22 -26.08 -15.78
CA GLU A 282 1.16 -25.56 -14.93
C GLU A 282 1.30 -26.05 -13.48
N ASP A 283 1.53 -27.36 -13.29
CA ASP A 283 1.74 -27.97 -11.98
C ASP A 283 3.01 -27.43 -11.31
N THR A 284 4.06 -27.17 -12.09
CA THR A 284 5.33 -26.61 -11.60
C THR A 284 5.15 -25.18 -11.07
N PHE A 285 4.38 -24.34 -11.77
CA PHE A 285 4.14 -22.97 -11.32
C PHE A 285 3.30 -22.87 -10.04
N GLY A 286 2.40 -23.83 -9.80
CA GLY A 286 1.55 -23.86 -8.61
C GLY A 286 0.57 -22.67 -8.52
N SER A 287 0.21 -22.30 -7.28
CA SER A 287 -0.77 -21.23 -7.01
C SER A 287 -0.21 -19.86 -7.39
N SER A 288 -0.63 -19.31 -8.54
CA SER A 288 -0.11 -18.03 -9.02
C SER A 288 -0.45 -16.85 -8.10
N ILE A 289 -1.58 -16.90 -7.38
CA ILE A 289 -1.97 -15.87 -6.40
C ILE A 289 -0.99 -15.85 -5.23
N GLU A 290 -0.75 -17.00 -4.59
CA GLU A 290 0.18 -17.12 -3.46
C GLU A 290 1.60 -16.70 -3.87
N ARG A 291 2.06 -17.16 -5.04
CA ARG A 291 3.39 -16.79 -5.57
C ARG A 291 3.51 -15.30 -5.83
N LYS A 292 2.48 -14.67 -6.40
CA LYS A 292 2.45 -13.22 -6.66
C LYS A 292 2.54 -12.44 -5.34
N GLU A 293 1.67 -12.75 -4.37
CA GLU A 293 1.63 -12.06 -3.08
C GLU A 293 2.96 -12.18 -2.33
N ALA A 294 3.56 -13.38 -2.33
CA ALA A 294 4.86 -13.62 -1.71
C ALA A 294 6.00 -12.81 -2.36
N LEU A 295 6.01 -12.68 -3.68
CA LEU A 295 6.99 -11.87 -4.41
C LEU A 295 6.78 -10.36 -4.19
N GLU A 296 5.54 -9.88 -4.17
CA GLU A 296 5.22 -8.48 -3.84
C GLU A 296 5.67 -8.12 -2.42
N TYR A 297 5.40 -9.01 -1.45
CA TYR A 297 5.88 -8.89 -0.08
C TYR A 297 7.40 -8.81 -0.03
N PHE A 298 8.09 -9.76 -0.69
CA PHE A 298 9.55 -9.77 -0.74
C PHE A 298 10.12 -8.47 -1.32
N LEU A 299 9.60 -7.98 -2.44
CA LEU A 299 10.08 -6.75 -3.08
C LEU A 299 9.91 -5.53 -2.16
N THR A 300 8.81 -5.49 -1.40
CA THR A 300 8.53 -4.42 -0.43
C THR A 300 9.51 -4.42 0.73
N GLU A 301 9.76 -5.58 1.33
CA GLU A 301 10.72 -5.71 2.43
C GLU A 301 12.15 -5.47 1.95
N ARG A 302 12.47 -5.94 0.74
CA ARG A 302 13.74 -5.66 0.08
C ARG A 302 13.98 -4.17 -0.07
N ASP A 303 13.01 -3.40 -0.58
CA ASP A 303 13.16 -1.95 -0.74
C ASP A 303 13.42 -1.25 0.60
N SER A 304 12.75 -1.69 1.66
CA SER A 304 13.00 -1.19 3.01
C SER A 304 14.42 -1.50 3.49
N LEU A 305 14.90 -2.72 3.25
CA LEU A 305 16.25 -3.16 3.63
C LEU A 305 17.34 -2.44 2.83
N VAL A 306 17.18 -2.28 1.52
CA VAL A 306 18.13 -1.58 0.65
C VAL A 306 18.25 -0.11 1.07
N LYS A 307 17.13 0.57 1.31
CA LYS A 307 17.13 1.96 1.80
C LYS A 307 17.83 2.09 3.16
N PHE A 308 17.62 1.13 4.05
CA PHE A 308 18.34 1.12 5.33
C PHE A 308 19.84 0.87 5.14
N SER A 309 20.21 -0.04 4.24
CA SER A 309 21.60 -0.33 3.89
C SER A 309 22.33 0.89 3.32
N ASP A 310 21.68 1.81 2.61
CA ASP A 310 22.33 3.00 2.07
C ASP A 310 22.85 3.96 3.17
N GLY A 311 22.21 3.94 4.35
CA GLY A 311 22.61 4.77 5.51
C GLY A 311 23.49 4.05 6.54
N ILE A 312 23.78 2.76 6.33
CA ILE A 312 24.31 1.90 7.39
C ILE A 312 25.70 2.31 7.88
N ASP A 313 26.60 2.71 6.98
CA ASP A 313 27.97 3.09 7.34
C ASP A 313 27.98 4.33 8.25
N THR A 314 27.03 5.25 8.01
CA THR A 314 26.88 6.46 8.84
C THR A 314 26.37 6.11 10.23
N LEU A 315 25.37 5.22 10.32
CA LEU A 315 24.83 4.73 11.59
C LEU A 315 25.91 3.98 12.40
N VAL A 316 26.63 3.06 11.76
CA VAL A 316 27.70 2.28 12.39
C VAL A 316 28.84 3.17 12.86
N ALA A 317 29.22 4.19 12.07
CA ALA A 317 30.22 5.16 12.49
C ALA A 317 29.78 5.96 13.73
N ALA A 318 28.50 6.35 13.82
CA ALA A 318 27.95 7.02 15.00
C ALA A 318 27.96 6.09 16.23
N MET A 319 27.51 4.84 16.08
CA MET A 319 27.54 3.84 17.16
C MET A 319 28.97 3.58 17.65
N LYS A 320 29.92 3.39 16.73
CA LYS A 320 31.34 3.23 17.05
C LYS A 320 31.94 4.46 17.75
N GLY A 321 31.53 5.66 17.35
CA GLY A 321 31.94 6.91 18.00
C GLY A 321 31.46 6.97 19.45
N VAL A 322 30.19 6.64 19.69
CA VAL A 322 29.60 6.57 21.03
C VAL A 322 30.30 5.52 21.89
N TYR A 323 30.54 4.34 21.33
CA TYR A 323 31.31 3.28 21.98
C TYR A 323 32.71 3.73 22.40
N GLY A 324 33.36 4.56 21.56
CA GLY A 324 34.68 5.14 21.83
C GLY A 324 34.73 6.14 23.00
N CYS A 325 33.60 6.61 23.52
CA CYS A 325 33.57 7.60 24.61
C CYS A 325 33.93 7.06 26.00
N ASN A 326 34.24 5.75 26.11
CA ASN A 326 34.82 5.09 27.29
C ASN A 326 34.15 5.44 28.63
N PHE A 327 32.98 4.88 28.87
CA PHE A 327 32.19 5.07 30.10
C PHE A 327 32.68 4.21 31.30
N SER A 328 33.65 3.32 31.10
CA SER A 328 34.14 2.41 32.14
C SER A 328 34.81 3.12 33.34
N ASN A 329 35.17 4.40 33.16
CA ASN A 329 35.85 5.23 34.15
C ASN A 329 34.92 6.18 34.94
N LEU A 330 33.59 5.99 34.82
CA LEU A 330 32.61 6.79 35.57
C LEU A 330 32.56 6.34 37.04
N GLY A 331 33.04 7.22 37.93
CA GLY A 331 33.02 7.00 39.38
C GLY A 331 31.73 7.50 40.03
N LEU A 332 31.49 7.06 41.28
CA LEU A 332 30.42 7.61 42.11
C LEU A 332 30.72 9.08 42.46
N VAL A 333 29.71 9.94 42.30
CA VAL A 333 29.77 11.34 42.72
C VAL A 333 29.11 11.47 44.09
N SER A 334 29.93 11.52 45.15
CA SER A 334 29.47 11.47 46.54
C SER A 334 28.67 12.70 46.95
N THR A 335 28.90 13.84 46.29
CA THR A 335 28.22 15.11 46.57
C THR A 335 27.03 15.39 45.64
N LEU A 336 26.57 14.41 44.85
CA LEU A 336 25.49 14.61 43.87
C LEU A 336 24.21 15.14 44.53
N GLU A 337 23.77 14.51 45.62
CA GLU A 337 22.52 14.87 46.32
C GLU A 337 22.65 16.24 47.01
N ASP A 338 23.84 16.56 47.51
CA ASP A 338 24.12 17.86 48.11
C ASP A 338 24.00 19.00 47.09
N VAL A 339 24.53 18.79 45.87
CA VAL A 339 24.47 19.79 44.80
C VAL A 339 23.06 19.90 44.23
N LYS A 340 22.29 18.80 44.11
CA LYS A 340 20.86 18.87 43.78
C LYS A 340 20.10 19.74 44.75
N LYS A 341 20.25 19.46 46.04
CA LYS A 341 19.59 20.21 47.10
C LYS A 341 19.98 21.70 47.04
N LEU A 342 21.25 22.00 46.77
CA LEU A 342 21.71 23.37 46.57
C LEU A 342 21.00 24.03 45.38
N LEU A 343 20.90 23.36 44.23
CA LEU A 343 20.25 23.87 43.03
C LEU A 343 18.74 24.12 43.24
N GLU A 344 18.05 23.20 43.91
CA GLU A 344 16.65 23.35 44.29
C GLU A 344 16.44 24.56 45.21
N GLN A 345 17.29 24.69 46.24
CA GLN A 345 17.25 25.82 47.15
C GLN A 345 17.58 27.15 46.45
N ALA A 346 18.50 27.14 45.49
CA ALA A 346 18.85 28.31 44.68
C ALA A 346 17.69 28.74 43.77
N ALA A 347 16.98 27.79 43.16
CA ALA A 347 15.79 28.06 42.35
C ALA A 347 14.63 28.62 43.21
N ASP A 348 14.40 28.06 44.40
CA ASP A 348 13.39 28.58 45.33
C ASP A 348 13.74 29.97 45.85
N LEU A 349 15.02 30.19 46.18
CA LEU A 349 15.53 31.50 46.56
C LEU A 349 15.30 32.53 45.46
N LYS A 350 15.58 32.18 44.20
CA LYS A 350 15.28 33.06 43.06
C LYS A 350 13.80 33.36 42.96
N LYS A 351 12.93 32.35 43.00
CA LYS A 351 11.49 32.53 42.88
C LYS A 351 10.97 33.54 43.91
N LYS A 352 11.44 33.42 45.16
CA LYS A 352 11.13 34.36 46.24
C LYS A 352 11.72 35.76 46.01
N MET A 353 12.94 35.86 45.45
CA MET A 353 13.55 37.13 45.08
C MET A 353 12.81 37.84 43.94
N ASP A 354 12.36 37.11 42.93
CA ASP A 354 11.56 37.67 41.83
C ASP A 354 10.20 38.17 42.34
N GLN A 355 9.57 37.45 43.27
CA GLN A 355 8.36 37.89 43.96
C GLN A 355 8.61 39.16 44.79
N PHE A 356 9.71 39.19 45.56
CA PHE A 356 10.10 40.36 46.34
C PHE A 356 10.44 41.58 45.48
N SER A 357 11.12 41.38 44.36
CA SER A 357 11.44 42.43 43.39
C SER A 357 10.19 43.09 42.80
N LYS A 358 9.13 42.30 42.54
CA LYS A 358 7.84 42.83 42.09
C LYS A 358 7.23 43.74 43.15
N ILE A 359 7.24 43.34 44.42
CA ILE A 359 6.75 44.17 45.53
C ILE A 359 7.57 45.45 45.68
N MET A 360 8.90 45.34 45.63
CA MET A 360 9.79 46.50 45.66
C MET A 360 9.51 47.49 44.52
N SER A 361 9.17 46.99 43.33
CA SER A 361 8.80 47.84 42.20
C SER A 361 7.50 48.61 42.46
N VAL A 362 6.52 48.00 43.14
CA VAL A 362 5.29 48.67 43.58
C VAL A 362 5.60 49.72 44.65
N SER A 363 6.40 49.38 45.66
CA SER A 363 6.81 50.34 46.70
C SER A 363 7.56 51.53 46.11
N LYS A 364 8.48 51.27 45.17
CA LYS A 364 9.21 52.32 44.45
C LYS A 364 8.28 53.18 43.61
N PHE A 365 7.33 52.58 42.89
CA PHE A 365 6.31 53.31 42.17
C PHE A 365 5.51 54.23 43.12
N LEU A 366 5.06 53.74 44.28
CA LEU A 366 4.32 54.55 45.25
C LEU A 366 5.14 55.72 45.79
N ILE A 367 6.43 55.50 46.08
CA ILE A 367 7.36 56.54 46.54
C ILE A 367 7.62 57.58 45.44
N ASP A 368 7.95 57.14 44.23
CA ASP A 368 8.27 58.03 43.12
C ASP A 368 7.04 58.88 42.69
N ASN A 369 5.83 58.41 43.03
CA ASN A 369 4.55 59.03 42.70
C ASN A 369 3.83 59.63 43.93
N GLU A 370 4.53 59.84 45.04
CA GLU A 370 3.97 60.36 46.30
C GLU A 370 3.20 61.68 46.12
N HIS A 371 3.67 62.53 45.21
CA HIS A 371 3.08 63.84 44.89
C HIS A 371 1.62 63.76 44.40
N TYR A 372 1.21 62.66 43.77
CA TYR A 372 -0.19 62.49 43.35
C TYR A 372 -1.13 62.25 44.53
N PHE A 373 -0.66 61.60 45.59
CA PHE A 373 -1.43 61.46 46.83
C PHE A 373 -1.57 62.80 47.56
N THR A 374 -0.55 63.66 47.48
CA THR A 374 -0.62 65.02 48.00
C THR A 374 -1.61 65.88 47.22
N TYR A 375 -1.69 65.73 45.90
CA TYR A 375 -2.68 66.39 45.05
C TYR A 375 -4.11 65.94 45.40
N ILE A 376 -4.33 64.62 45.54
CA ILE A 376 -5.64 64.06 45.94
C ILE A 376 -6.06 64.56 47.33
N ASN A 377 -5.15 64.57 48.32
CA ASN A 377 -5.44 65.11 49.65
C ASN A 377 -5.79 66.60 49.61
N LYS A 378 -5.09 67.40 48.80
CA LYS A 378 -5.37 68.83 48.68
C LYS A 378 -6.74 69.12 48.06
N GLU A 379 -7.17 68.32 47.09
CA GLU A 379 -8.52 68.40 46.51
C GLU A 379 -9.58 67.96 47.54
N LEU A 380 -9.31 66.95 48.37
CA LEU A 380 -10.19 66.50 49.45
C LEU A 380 -10.30 67.50 50.61
N ASP A 381 -9.21 68.18 50.98
CA ASP A 381 -9.19 69.23 52.03
C ASP A 381 -9.95 70.51 51.62
N SER A 382 -10.23 70.68 50.32
CA SER A 382 -11.01 71.81 49.80
C SER A 382 -12.53 71.64 49.96
N VAL A 383 -12.97 70.54 50.58
CA VAL A 383 -14.39 70.17 50.76
C VAL A 383 -14.96 70.74 52.06
N ASP A 384 -16.03 71.52 51.96
CA ASP A 384 -16.89 71.87 53.10
C ASP A 384 -17.87 70.72 53.39
N GLU A 385 -17.82 70.14 54.60
CA GLU A 385 -18.58 68.94 55.02
C GLU A 385 -20.10 69.06 54.82
N ASN A 386 -20.64 70.27 54.63
CA ASN A 386 -22.08 70.52 54.49
C ASN A 386 -22.60 70.57 53.04
N LYS A 387 -21.79 70.27 52.01
CA LYS A 387 -22.23 70.32 50.59
C LYS A 387 -22.04 68.99 49.83
N LYS A 388 -23.10 68.20 49.75
CA LYS A 388 -23.18 66.97 48.93
C LYS A 388 -22.91 67.20 47.43
N GLU A 389 -23.25 68.38 46.89
CA GLU A 389 -23.03 68.73 45.48
C GLU A 389 -21.55 68.97 45.14
N ALA A 390 -20.76 69.52 46.08
CA ALA A 390 -19.33 69.71 45.89
C ALA A 390 -18.58 68.37 45.81
N PHE A 391 -19.07 67.36 46.54
CA PHE A 391 -18.47 66.04 46.56
C PHE A 391 -18.61 65.31 45.22
N LYS A 392 -19.77 65.42 44.56
CA LYS A 392 -20.01 64.79 43.24
C LYS A 392 -19.13 65.41 42.15
N ASP A 393 -19.00 66.72 42.15
CA ASP A 393 -18.17 67.46 41.18
C ASP A 393 -16.66 67.15 41.37
N ILE A 394 -16.21 67.03 42.62
CA ILE A 394 -14.85 66.59 42.95
C ILE A 394 -14.63 65.13 42.53
N GLN A 395 -15.61 64.25 42.74
CA GLN A 395 -15.53 62.86 42.30
C GLN A 395 -15.42 62.76 40.77
N GLU A 396 -16.20 63.54 40.02
CA GLU A 396 -16.13 63.60 38.55
C GLU A 396 -14.79 64.17 38.07
N ARG A 397 -14.24 65.20 38.73
CA ARG A 397 -12.90 65.75 38.43
C ARG A 397 -11.77 64.78 38.75
N LEU A 398 -11.83 64.10 39.90
CA LEU A 398 -10.84 63.09 40.29
C LEU A 398 -10.85 61.94 39.29
N VAL A 399 -12.02 61.30 39.06
CA VAL A 399 -12.17 60.17 38.12
C VAL A 399 -11.87 60.59 36.67
N GLY A 400 -12.15 61.85 36.31
CA GLY A 400 -11.85 62.40 34.99
C GLY A 400 -10.37 62.66 34.75
N SER A 401 -9.60 62.99 35.79
CA SER A 401 -8.19 63.35 35.66
C SER A 401 -7.32 62.18 35.19
N ASP A 402 -6.42 62.48 34.25
CA ASP A 402 -5.43 61.50 33.78
C ASP A 402 -4.52 61.05 34.92
N THR A 403 -4.26 61.95 35.88
CA THR A 403 -3.51 61.70 37.11
C THR A 403 -4.11 60.57 37.94
N PHE A 404 -5.41 60.64 38.26
CA PHE A 404 -6.09 59.61 39.04
C PHE A 404 -6.20 58.30 38.27
N LYS A 405 -6.48 58.35 36.95
CA LYS A 405 -6.48 57.16 36.09
C LYS A 405 -5.12 56.46 36.08
N ASN A 406 -4.03 57.21 36.04
CA ASN A 406 -2.67 56.66 36.07
C ASN A 406 -2.35 56.00 37.43
N VAL A 407 -2.71 56.66 38.54
CA VAL A 407 -2.57 56.08 39.90
C VAL A 407 -3.44 54.83 40.05
N TYR A 408 -4.70 54.88 39.60
CA TYR A 408 -5.61 53.75 39.63
C TYR A 408 -5.11 52.58 38.79
N ASN A 409 -4.68 52.81 37.54
CA ASN A 409 -4.15 51.76 36.67
C ASN A 409 -2.88 51.14 37.24
N ALA A 410 -1.99 51.94 37.82
CA ALA A 410 -0.77 51.45 38.46
C ALA A 410 -1.07 50.63 39.72
N LEU A 411 -1.97 51.11 40.60
CA LEU A 411 -2.43 50.35 41.77
C LEU A 411 -3.13 49.06 41.34
N ASN A 412 -4.04 49.12 40.37
CA ASN A 412 -4.81 47.97 39.87
C ASN A 412 -3.91 46.91 39.22
N SER A 413 -2.88 47.34 38.47
CA SER A 413 -1.84 46.43 37.94
C SER A 413 -0.98 45.79 39.05
N SER A 414 -0.86 46.48 40.19
CA SER A 414 -0.09 46.05 41.36
C SER A 414 -0.86 45.13 42.32
N ILE A 415 -2.20 45.07 42.26
CA ILE A 415 -3.06 44.22 43.12
C ILE A 415 -2.60 42.76 43.11
N SER A 416 -2.30 42.22 41.93
CA SER A 416 -1.79 40.86 41.77
C SER A 416 -0.45 40.58 42.47
N SER A 417 0.34 41.64 42.75
CA SER A 417 1.60 41.55 43.50
C SER A 417 1.37 41.60 45.02
N PHE A 418 0.30 42.23 45.49
CA PHE A 418 -0.08 42.25 46.91
C PHE A 418 -0.64 40.91 47.38
N ASP A 419 -1.40 40.21 46.54
CA ASP A 419 -1.87 38.84 46.83
C ASP A 419 -0.70 37.86 47.06
N GLN A 420 0.44 38.11 46.40
CA GLN A 420 1.67 37.32 46.53
C GLN A 420 2.45 37.57 47.82
N ILE A 421 2.16 38.65 48.57
CA ILE A 421 2.82 38.95 49.87
C ILE A 421 2.57 37.83 50.88
N SER A 422 1.36 37.27 50.86
CA SER A 422 0.98 36.12 51.69
C SER A 422 1.78 34.84 51.40
N GLN A 423 2.38 34.73 50.20
CA GLN A 423 3.18 33.58 49.79
C GLN A 423 4.66 33.71 50.19
N ILE A 424 5.17 34.93 50.38
CA ILE A 424 6.57 35.17 50.79
C ILE A 424 6.83 34.73 52.23
N SER A 425 5.81 34.75 53.09
CA SER A 425 5.88 34.28 54.47
C SER A 425 5.80 32.75 54.62
N GLN A 426 5.54 32.00 53.54
CA GLN A 426 5.54 30.54 53.58
C GLN A 426 6.98 30.00 53.63
N ASN A 427 7.28 29.26 54.71
CA ASN A 427 8.56 28.66 55.07
C ASN A 427 9.16 27.82 53.90
N PRO A 428 10.47 27.89 53.57
CA PRO A 428 11.59 28.49 54.31
C PRO A 428 11.77 30.01 54.10
N LYS A 429 12.44 30.67 55.06
CA LYS A 429 12.84 32.09 54.91
C LYS A 429 13.96 32.22 53.87
N MET A 430 13.98 33.37 53.18
CA MET A 430 14.99 33.68 52.17
C MET A 430 16.44 33.63 52.73
N SER A 431 16.64 34.06 53.98
CA SER A 431 17.91 33.98 54.70
C SER A 431 18.30 32.56 55.10
N GLU A 432 17.33 31.68 55.37
CA GLU A 432 17.55 30.26 55.66
C GLU A 432 17.97 29.52 54.39
N LEU A 433 17.31 29.79 53.26
CA LEU A 433 17.72 29.27 51.94
C LEU A 433 19.14 29.70 51.60
N ALA A 434 19.45 31.00 51.68
CA ALA A 434 20.79 31.51 51.42
C ALA A 434 21.85 30.91 52.36
N THR A 435 21.52 30.73 53.64
CA THR A 435 22.41 30.07 54.61
C THR A 435 22.67 28.61 54.25
N SER A 436 21.62 27.88 53.85
CA SER A 436 21.74 26.48 53.46
C SER A 436 22.53 26.30 52.15
N ILE A 437 22.34 27.19 51.17
CA ILE A 437 23.15 27.23 49.94
C ILE A 437 24.62 27.49 50.30
N LEU A 438 24.92 28.49 51.13
CA LEU A 438 26.29 28.82 51.54
C LEU A 438 26.97 27.69 52.33
N GLN A 439 26.22 26.94 53.15
CA GLN A 439 26.74 25.76 53.86
C GLN A 439 27.15 24.65 52.90
N ASN A 440 26.40 24.46 51.81
CA ASN A 440 26.70 23.44 50.80
C ASN A 440 27.63 23.95 49.69
N TYR A 441 27.87 25.25 49.59
CA TYR A 441 28.69 25.87 48.55
C TYR A 441 30.11 25.24 48.41
N PRO A 442 30.87 24.93 49.49
CA PRO A 442 32.17 24.28 49.36
C PRO A 442 32.12 22.91 48.68
N LYS A 443 30.96 22.24 48.69
CA LYS A 443 30.75 20.95 48.04
C LYS A 443 30.74 21.06 46.51
N ILE A 444 30.51 22.24 45.95
CA ILE A 444 30.61 22.48 44.49
C ILE A 444 32.02 22.13 43.99
N GLY A 445 33.07 22.58 44.68
CA GLY A 445 34.46 22.29 44.28
C GLY A 445 34.81 20.80 44.33
N LYS A 446 34.20 20.06 45.26
CA LYS A 446 34.33 18.59 45.33
C LYS A 446 33.53 17.90 44.23
N PHE A 447 32.30 18.34 43.99
CA PHE A 447 31.46 17.87 42.89
C PHE A 447 32.15 18.04 41.54
N GLN A 448 32.71 19.22 41.25
CA GLN A 448 33.41 19.49 39.99
C GLN A 448 34.54 18.50 39.71
N LYS A 449 35.30 18.12 40.75
CA LYS A 449 36.38 17.13 40.64
C LYS A 449 35.85 15.72 40.42
N GLU A 450 34.84 15.30 41.19
CA GLU A 450 34.24 13.97 41.08
C GLU A 450 33.45 13.78 39.77
N ALA A 451 32.85 14.86 39.26
CA ALA A 451 32.07 14.90 38.03
C ALA A 451 32.93 15.03 36.75
N ALA A 452 34.23 15.27 36.86
CA ALA A 452 35.09 15.58 35.71
C ALA A 452 35.04 14.50 34.61
N ASN A 453 35.09 13.21 35.00
CA ASN A 453 34.99 12.10 34.05
C ASN A 453 33.60 12.00 33.41
N HIS A 454 32.53 12.31 34.15
CA HIS A 454 31.16 12.34 33.63
C HIS A 454 31.00 13.44 32.57
N VAL A 455 31.51 14.64 32.85
CA VAL A 455 31.45 15.75 31.89
C VAL A 455 32.32 15.50 30.66
N ALA A 456 33.50 14.90 30.82
CA ALA A 456 34.31 14.47 29.68
C ALA A 456 33.57 13.45 28.81
N PHE A 457 32.88 12.48 29.42
CA PHE A 457 32.04 11.52 28.72
C PHE A 457 30.88 12.19 27.97
N PHE A 458 30.13 13.08 28.61
CA PHE A 458 29.03 13.82 27.97
C PHE A 458 29.51 14.67 26.80
N LYS A 459 30.65 15.34 26.95
CA LYS A 459 31.26 16.11 25.88
C LYS A 459 31.66 15.22 24.71
N CYS A 460 32.25 14.06 24.98
CA CYS A 460 32.54 13.10 23.93
C CYS A 460 31.28 12.69 23.15
N LEU A 461 30.17 12.38 23.84
CA LEU A 461 28.89 12.06 23.18
C LEU A 461 28.35 13.20 22.30
N GLN A 462 28.63 14.46 22.66
CA GLN A 462 28.24 15.64 21.87
C GLN A 462 29.11 15.82 20.62
N ASP A 463 30.38 15.41 20.69
CA ASP A 463 31.35 15.54 19.59
C ASP A 463 31.20 14.42 18.54
N VAL A 464 30.51 13.32 18.87
CA VAL A 464 30.20 12.25 17.91
C VAL A 464 29.20 12.75 16.86
N LYS A 465 29.55 12.59 15.59
CA LYS A 465 28.70 12.99 14.46
C LYS A 465 27.53 12.01 14.29
N ASN A 466 26.36 12.55 13.95
CA ASN A 466 25.16 11.79 13.56
C ASN A 466 24.59 10.87 14.66
N VAL A 467 24.86 11.14 15.95
CA VAL A 467 24.30 10.35 17.07
C VAL A 467 22.77 10.36 17.07
N GLU A 468 22.16 11.44 16.59
CA GLU A 468 20.71 11.57 16.44
C GLU A 468 20.07 10.52 15.53
N LEU A 469 20.85 9.84 14.67
CA LEU A 469 20.35 8.75 13.82
C LEU A 469 20.20 7.41 14.57
N ILE A 470 20.86 7.25 15.73
CA ILE A 470 20.92 5.99 16.46
C ILE A 470 19.52 5.50 16.89
N PRO A 471 18.64 6.33 17.48
CA PRO A 471 17.30 5.88 17.88
C PRO A 471 16.46 5.38 16.71
N ASP A 472 16.43 6.12 15.60
CA ASP A 472 15.67 5.75 14.40
C ASP A 472 16.26 4.48 13.76
N GLY A 473 17.59 4.36 13.77
CA GLY A 473 18.29 3.17 13.31
C GLY A 473 17.92 1.92 14.10
N ILE A 474 17.93 2.00 15.44
CA ILE A 474 17.52 0.91 16.34
C ILE A 474 16.05 0.56 16.12
N GLN A 475 15.16 1.56 16.04
CA GLN A 475 13.74 1.31 15.78
C GLN A 475 13.55 0.58 14.44
N LYS A 476 14.29 0.95 13.40
CA LYS A 476 14.21 0.29 12.09
C LYS A 476 14.73 -1.15 12.16
N ILE A 477 15.85 -1.39 12.85
CA ILE A 477 16.36 -2.74 13.13
C ILE A 477 15.32 -3.59 13.84
N GLN A 478 14.66 -3.06 14.87
CA GLN A 478 13.61 -3.75 15.61
C GLN A 478 12.41 -4.09 14.71
N SER A 479 12.04 -3.20 13.78
CA SER A 479 10.97 -3.49 12.80
C SER A 479 11.31 -4.66 11.89
N PHE A 480 12.57 -4.80 11.46
CA PHE A 480 13.00 -5.92 10.62
C PHE A 480 12.96 -7.27 11.34
N ARG A 481 13.06 -7.29 12.67
CA ARG A 481 12.90 -8.52 13.48
C ARG A 481 11.48 -9.05 13.47
N GLN A 482 10.50 -8.22 13.11
CA GLN A 482 9.09 -8.58 13.05
C GLN A 482 8.63 -9.00 11.65
N ILE A 483 9.54 -9.02 10.66
CA ILE A 483 9.23 -9.49 9.31
C ILE A 483 8.89 -10.98 9.37
N ASP A 484 7.78 -11.34 8.73
CA ASP A 484 7.41 -12.74 8.53
C ASP A 484 8.29 -13.33 7.42
N LEU A 485 9.07 -14.36 7.77
CA LEU A 485 9.95 -15.03 6.81
C LEU A 485 9.19 -16.00 5.91
N LYS A 486 7.96 -16.39 6.25
CA LYS A 486 7.20 -17.36 5.46
C LYS A 486 6.90 -16.85 4.04
N PRO A 487 6.36 -15.62 3.83
CA PRO A 487 6.20 -15.08 2.48
C PRO A 487 7.53 -14.89 1.74
N VAL A 488 8.62 -14.62 2.46
CA VAL A 488 9.97 -14.54 1.86
C VAL A 488 10.40 -15.91 1.30
N ASP A 489 10.23 -16.99 2.07
CA ASP A 489 10.52 -18.36 1.62
C ASP A 489 9.59 -18.79 0.47
N GLU A 490 8.32 -18.39 0.48
CA GLU A 490 7.38 -18.64 -0.61
C GLU A 490 7.76 -17.90 -1.90
N GLY A 491 8.29 -16.67 -1.78
CA GLY A 491 8.83 -15.91 -2.90
C GLY A 491 10.09 -16.55 -3.49
N ILE A 492 10.98 -17.07 -2.64
CA ILE A 492 12.13 -17.88 -3.07
C ILE A 492 11.66 -19.12 -3.83
N GLY A 493 10.63 -19.80 -3.31
CA GLY A 493 9.99 -20.93 -3.98
C GLY A 493 9.43 -20.56 -5.36
N ALA A 494 8.87 -19.36 -5.51
CA ALA A 494 8.37 -18.86 -6.79
C ALA A 494 9.47 -18.77 -7.85
N VAL A 495 10.63 -18.22 -7.49
CA VAL A 495 11.80 -18.14 -8.38
C VAL A 495 12.34 -19.53 -8.72
N GLU A 496 12.36 -20.43 -7.74
CA GLU A 496 12.77 -21.82 -7.94
C GLU A 496 11.83 -22.56 -8.92
N ASP A 497 10.53 -22.35 -8.80
CA ASP A 497 9.53 -22.98 -9.66
C ASP A 497 9.66 -22.50 -11.11
N VAL A 498 9.89 -21.20 -11.35
CA VAL A 498 10.23 -20.71 -12.70
C VAL A 498 11.54 -21.34 -13.19
N GLY A 499 12.55 -21.47 -12.33
CA GLY A 499 13.81 -22.14 -12.67
C GLY A 499 13.65 -23.62 -13.03
N LYS A 500 12.69 -24.32 -12.43
CA LYS A 500 12.29 -25.69 -12.81
C LYS A 500 11.55 -25.69 -14.15
N ALA A 501 10.59 -24.77 -14.33
CA ALA A 501 9.83 -24.65 -15.57
C ALA A 501 10.71 -24.40 -16.80
N VAL A 502 11.76 -23.57 -16.65
CA VAL A 502 12.76 -23.31 -17.71
C VAL A 502 13.38 -24.59 -18.27
N LYS A 503 13.59 -25.62 -17.43
CA LYS A 503 14.15 -26.91 -17.87
C LYS A 503 13.19 -27.74 -18.70
N GLU A 504 11.89 -27.47 -18.58
CA GLU A 504 10.81 -28.19 -19.24
C GLU A 504 10.29 -27.47 -20.49
N PHE A 505 10.59 -26.18 -20.67
CA PHE A 505 10.20 -25.38 -21.84
C PHE A 505 10.61 -26.03 -23.17
N GLY A 506 11.82 -26.59 -23.25
CA GLY A 506 12.28 -27.25 -24.48
C GLY A 506 11.38 -28.41 -24.92
N LYS A 507 10.77 -29.15 -23.99
CA LYS A 507 9.86 -30.25 -24.31
C LYS A 507 8.55 -29.74 -24.90
N LEU A 508 8.03 -28.62 -24.38
CA LEU A 508 6.84 -27.98 -24.95
C LEU A 508 7.14 -27.38 -26.32
N GLU A 509 8.29 -26.71 -26.48
CA GLU A 509 8.75 -26.19 -27.76
C GLU A 509 8.84 -27.32 -28.81
N ASP A 510 9.44 -28.47 -28.45
CA ASP A 510 9.52 -29.63 -29.33
C ASP A 510 8.15 -30.18 -29.72
N ALA A 511 7.22 -30.29 -28.74
CA ALA A 511 5.86 -30.78 -28.97
C ALA A 511 5.07 -29.87 -29.92
N VAL A 512 5.17 -28.54 -29.75
CA VAL A 512 4.50 -27.57 -30.63
C VAL A 512 5.16 -27.55 -32.01
N ASN A 513 6.49 -27.57 -32.07
CA ASN A 513 7.25 -27.55 -33.34
C ASN A 513 7.16 -28.87 -34.13
N ALA A 514 6.55 -29.92 -33.59
CA ALA A 514 6.24 -31.13 -34.33
C ALA A 514 5.13 -30.91 -35.38
N LEU A 515 4.12 -30.06 -35.09
CA LEU A 515 2.97 -29.86 -35.97
C LEU A 515 3.33 -29.20 -37.32
N PRO A 516 4.12 -28.11 -37.37
CA PRO A 516 4.54 -27.52 -38.65
C PRO A 516 5.24 -28.52 -39.59
N LYS A 517 5.94 -29.53 -39.03
CA LYS A 517 6.64 -30.57 -39.81
C LYS A 517 5.68 -31.55 -40.50
N MET A 518 4.41 -31.59 -40.08
CA MET A 518 3.39 -32.50 -40.63
C MET A 518 2.74 -31.99 -41.92
N LYS A 519 3.01 -30.75 -42.36
CA LYS A 519 2.31 -30.09 -43.49
C LYS A 519 2.24 -30.92 -44.77
N ASN A 520 3.27 -31.71 -45.08
CA ASN A 520 3.33 -32.53 -46.30
C ASN A 520 3.06 -34.03 -46.03
N SER A 521 2.71 -34.40 -44.80
CA SER A 521 2.53 -35.79 -44.36
C SER A 521 1.30 -35.97 -43.46
N MET A 522 0.28 -35.11 -43.63
CA MET A 522 -0.97 -35.21 -42.89
C MET A 522 -1.67 -36.53 -43.20
N ASN A 523 -2.20 -37.18 -42.18
CA ASN A 523 -3.14 -38.28 -42.38
C ASN A 523 -4.47 -37.73 -42.96
N PRO A 524 -5.33 -38.59 -43.55
CA PRO A 524 -6.60 -38.16 -44.12
C PRO A 524 -7.48 -37.39 -43.12
N GLU A 525 -7.50 -37.81 -41.85
CA GLU A 525 -8.31 -37.19 -40.80
C GLU A 525 -7.87 -35.74 -40.51
N THR A 526 -6.58 -35.50 -40.32
CA THR A 526 -6.00 -34.16 -40.13
C THR A 526 -6.19 -33.30 -41.38
N LYS A 527 -6.05 -33.87 -42.59
CA LYS A 527 -6.26 -33.12 -43.83
C LYS A 527 -7.71 -32.66 -44.00
N ALA A 528 -8.69 -33.49 -43.61
CA ALA A 528 -10.11 -33.13 -43.70
C ALA A 528 -10.49 -31.93 -42.80
N LEU A 529 -9.66 -31.55 -41.81
CA LEU A 529 -9.86 -30.31 -41.03
C LEU A 529 -9.77 -29.04 -41.90
N GLU A 530 -9.20 -29.12 -43.11
CA GLU A 530 -9.11 -28.00 -44.06
C GLU A 530 -10.49 -27.50 -44.52
N GLN A 531 -11.53 -28.34 -44.44
CA GLN A 531 -12.90 -27.99 -44.82
C GLN A 531 -13.51 -26.89 -43.93
N LEU A 532 -13.03 -26.73 -42.70
CA LEU A 532 -13.51 -25.65 -41.82
C LEU A 532 -12.91 -24.31 -42.26
N GLN A 533 -13.64 -23.53 -43.04
CA GLN A 533 -13.19 -22.19 -43.42
C GLN A 533 -13.13 -21.24 -42.21
N ASN A 534 -12.16 -20.32 -42.20
CA ASN A 534 -11.94 -19.33 -41.13
C ASN A 534 -11.96 -19.92 -39.70
N PRO A 535 -11.16 -20.97 -39.40
CA PRO A 535 -11.22 -21.65 -38.11
C PRO A 535 -10.88 -20.72 -36.93
N SER A 536 -10.01 -19.72 -37.15
CA SER A 536 -9.68 -18.69 -36.17
C SER A 536 -10.90 -17.86 -35.74
N GLU A 537 -11.71 -17.42 -36.71
CA GLU A 537 -12.92 -16.62 -36.47
C GLU A 537 -13.93 -17.42 -35.62
N HIS A 538 -14.14 -18.69 -35.97
CA HIS A 538 -15.04 -19.58 -35.24
C HIS A 538 -14.54 -19.85 -33.83
N SER A 539 -13.27 -20.18 -33.67
CA SER A 539 -12.65 -20.40 -32.36
C SER A 539 -12.74 -19.18 -31.45
N MET A 540 -12.41 -17.99 -31.95
CA MET A 540 -12.53 -16.74 -31.18
C MET A 540 -13.97 -16.42 -30.80
N THR A 541 -14.92 -16.65 -31.72
CA THR A 541 -16.34 -16.35 -31.49
C THR A 541 -16.94 -17.29 -30.44
N ILE A 542 -16.85 -18.60 -30.64
CA ILE A 542 -17.43 -19.57 -29.69
C ILE A 542 -16.65 -19.61 -28.38
N GLY A 543 -15.32 -19.51 -28.43
CA GLY A 543 -14.46 -19.51 -27.25
C GLY A 543 -14.66 -18.28 -26.38
N GLY A 544 -14.66 -17.09 -26.98
CA GLY A 544 -14.96 -15.86 -26.25
C GLY A 544 -16.37 -15.86 -25.68
N ALA A 545 -17.36 -16.34 -26.43
CA ALA A 545 -18.72 -16.48 -25.91
C ALA A 545 -18.79 -17.48 -24.74
N ALA A 546 -18.12 -18.63 -24.83
CA ALA A 546 -18.05 -19.60 -23.74
C ALA A 546 -17.38 -19.02 -22.48
N ARG A 547 -16.33 -18.20 -22.64
CA ARG A 547 -15.71 -17.45 -21.53
C ARG A 547 -16.68 -16.47 -20.89
N GLY A 548 -17.44 -15.72 -21.68
CA GLY A 548 -18.47 -14.82 -21.17
C GLY A 548 -19.54 -15.55 -20.35
N ILE A 549 -20.04 -16.69 -20.86
CA ILE A 549 -20.99 -17.54 -20.14
C ILE A 549 -20.38 -18.10 -18.84
N ASN A 550 -19.14 -18.57 -18.89
CA ASN A 550 -18.44 -19.06 -17.71
C ASN A 550 -18.23 -17.96 -16.67
N SER A 551 -17.89 -16.74 -17.10
CA SER A 551 -17.77 -15.57 -16.22
C SER A 551 -19.10 -15.21 -15.54
N MET A 552 -20.21 -15.26 -16.28
CA MET A 552 -21.56 -15.07 -15.72
C MET A 552 -21.92 -16.17 -14.72
N LYS A 553 -21.60 -17.43 -15.02
CA LYS A 553 -21.78 -18.54 -14.07
C LYS A 553 -20.94 -18.33 -12.81
N SER A 554 -19.66 -18.01 -12.94
CA SER A 554 -18.78 -17.76 -11.81
C SER A 554 -19.32 -16.64 -10.91
N ALA A 555 -19.84 -15.55 -11.50
CA ALA A 555 -20.49 -14.50 -10.73
C ALA A 555 -21.77 -15.00 -10.04
N PHE A 556 -22.62 -15.76 -10.72
CA PHE A 556 -23.84 -16.34 -10.14
C PHE A 556 -23.53 -17.25 -8.94
N ASP A 557 -22.45 -18.03 -9.02
CA ASP A 557 -22.01 -18.93 -7.94
C ASP A 557 -21.54 -18.16 -6.68
N GLN A 558 -21.20 -16.86 -6.80
CA GLN A 558 -20.82 -15.97 -5.68
C GLN A 558 -22.01 -15.32 -4.96
N LYS A 559 -23.17 -16.00 -4.92
CA LYS A 559 -24.42 -15.49 -4.32
C LYS A 559 -24.24 -14.88 -2.92
N SER A 560 -23.45 -15.53 -2.06
CA SER A 560 -23.21 -15.06 -0.69
C SER A 560 -22.59 -13.66 -0.65
N HIS A 561 -21.68 -13.33 -1.57
CA HIS A 561 -21.09 -12.00 -1.66
C HIS A 561 -22.11 -10.96 -2.11
N PHE A 562 -23.00 -11.29 -3.06
CA PHE A 562 -24.10 -10.41 -3.44
C PHE A 562 -25.10 -10.18 -2.31
N ASP A 563 -25.41 -11.21 -1.52
CA ASP A 563 -26.29 -11.11 -0.36
C ASP A 563 -25.70 -10.14 0.70
N VAL A 564 -24.37 -10.17 0.91
CA VAL A 564 -23.66 -9.20 1.76
C VAL A 564 -23.73 -7.79 1.17
N VAL A 565 -23.51 -7.61 -0.13
CA VAL A 565 -23.65 -6.29 -0.78
C VAL A 565 -25.06 -5.73 -0.58
N LYS A 566 -26.08 -6.56 -0.81
CA LYS A 566 -27.50 -6.19 -0.68
C LYS A 566 -27.87 -5.80 0.75
N SER A 567 -27.38 -6.53 1.75
CA SER A 567 -27.68 -6.25 3.16
C SER A 567 -27.06 -4.95 3.68
N HIS A 568 -25.99 -4.47 3.04
CA HIS A 568 -25.26 -3.27 3.45
C HIS A 568 -25.62 -1.99 2.66
N LEU A 569 -26.50 -2.06 1.65
CA LEU A 569 -26.89 -0.88 0.84
C LEU A 569 -27.42 0.29 1.68
N ASN A 570 -28.28 0.01 2.66
CA ASN A 570 -28.86 1.04 3.53
C ASN A 570 -27.79 1.70 4.41
N LEU A 571 -26.86 0.90 4.96
CA LEU A 571 -25.75 1.41 5.76
C LEU A 571 -24.89 2.37 4.92
N VAL A 572 -24.53 1.97 3.69
CA VAL A 572 -23.73 2.83 2.82
C VAL A 572 -24.47 4.12 2.47
N ALA A 573 -25.75 4.04 2.11
CA ALA A 573 -26.56 5.22 1.81
C ALA A 573 -26.63 6.21 2.99
N GLU A 574 -26.74 5.69 4.22
CA GLU A 574 -26.71 6.51 5.43
C GLU A 574 -25.34 7.16 5.69
N GLU A 575 -24.24 6.40 5.58
CA GLU A 575 -22.90 6.90 5.88
C GLU A 575 -22.37 7.87 4.80
N VAL A 576 -22.76 7.69 3.55
CA VAL A 576 -22.51 8.66 2.47
C VAL A 576 -23.08 10.04 2.81
N GLN A 577 -24.26 10.11 3.44
CA GLN A 577 -24.86 11.38 3.84
C GLN A 577 -24.22 11.99 5.09
N LYS A 578 -23.72 11.15 6.02
CA LYS A 578 -23.19 11.58 7.32
C LYS A 578 -21.70 11.93 7.27
N THR A 579 -20.95 11.36 6.34
CA THR A 579 -19.49 11.50 6.26
C THR A 579 -19.12 12.86 5.67
N LYS A 580 -18.47 13.72 6.49
CA LYS A 580 -17.96 15.02 6.02
C LYS A 580 -16.73 14.82 5.13
N ASN A 581 -16.63 15.61 4.05
CA ASN A 581 -15.49 15.60 3.10
C ASN A 581 -15.35 14.33 2.25
N LEU A 582 -16.42 13.57 2.04
CA LEU A 582 -16.40 12.47 1.05
C LEU A 582 -16.26 13.07 -0.37
N PRO A 583 -15.27 12.67 -1.18
CA PRO A 583 -15.10 13.21 -2.52
C PRO A 583 -16.32 12.91 -3.42
N ALA A 584 -16.68 13.85 -4.30
CA ALA A 584 -17.82 13.67 -5.20
C ALA A 584 -17.74 12.41 -6.09
N PRO A 585 -16.56 12.02 -6.63
CA PRO A 585 -16.43 10.75 -7.34
C PRO A 585 -16.79 9.53 -6.50
N ASP A 586 -16.43 9.52 -5.21
CA ASP A 586 -16.73 8.42 -4.30
C ASP A 586 -18.22 8.31 -4.02
N VAL A 587 -18.93 9.44 -3.86
CA VAL A 587 -20.39 9.45 -3.74
C VAL A 587 -21.05 8.80 -4.96
N VAL A 588 -20.59 9.18 -6.17
CA VAL A 588 -21.11 8.63 -7.43
C VAL A 588 -20.84 7.13 -7.52
N ASN A 589 -19.65 6.67 -7.15
CA ASN A 589 -19.28 5.25 -7.21
C ASN A 589 -20.04 4.41 -6.17
N LEU A 590 -20.19 4.90 -4.94
CA LEU A 590 -20.91 4.21 -3.87
C LEU A 590 -22.39 4.02 -4.22
N ASN A 591 -23.02 4.99 -4.89
CA ASN A 591 -24.40 4.85 -5.37
C ASN A 591 -24.57 3.73 -6.41
N LYS A 592 -23.49 3.29 -7.08
CA LYS A 592 -23.53 2.19 -8.05
C LYS A 592 -23.56 0.80 -7.40
N LEU A 593 -23.39 0.69 -6.08
CA LEU A 593 -23.57 -0.58 -5.36
C LEU A 593 -24.96 -1.19 -5.59
N GLU A 594 -25.98 -0.35 -5.83
CA GLU A 594 -27.31 -0.83 -6.20
C GLU A 594 -27.28 -1.62 -7.51
N ASN A 595 -26.43 -1.24 -8.47
CA ASN A 595 -26.27 -1.98 -9.73
C ASN A 595 -25.61 -3.34 -9.49
N VAL A 596 -24.64 -3.42 -8.57
CA VAL A 596 -24.03 -4.69 -8.16
C VAL A 596 -25.11 -5.61 -7.57
N SER A 597 -25.99 -5.09 -6.71
CA SER A 597 -27.11 -5.87 -6.18
C SER A 597 -28.09 -6.32 -7.26
N LYS A 598 -28.45 -5.44 -8.21
CA LYS A 598 -29.39 -5.75 -9.31
C LYS A 598 -28.82 -6.77 -10.30
N LEU A 599 -27.50 -6.82 -10.46
CA LEU A 599 -26.85 -7.79 -11.34
C LEU A 599 -27.18 -9.23 -10.95
N PHE A 600 -27.24 -9.53 -9.64
CA PHE A 600 -27.59 -10.89 -9.20
C PHE A 600 -29.00 -11.29 -9.65
N ASP A 601 -29.97 -10.38 -9.57
CA ASP A 601 -31.34 -10.63 -10.03
C ASP A 601 -31.37 -10.89 -11.55
N ALA A 602 -30.55 -10.16 -12.32
CA ALA A 602 -30.41 -10.37 -13.76
C ALA A 602 -29.75 -11.73 -14.11
N LEU A 603 -28.73 -12.13 -13.35
CA LEU A 603 -28.11 -13.45 -13.48
C LEU A 603 -29.10 -14.56 -13.13
N GLU A 604 -29.87 -14.40 -12.06
CA GLU A 604 -30.89 -15.37 -11.65
C GLU A 604 -32.03 -15.50 -12.68
N SER A 605 -32.49 -14.38 -13.26
CA SER A 605 -33.43 -14.39 -14.38
C SER A 605 -32.84 -15.12 -15.60
N TRP A 606 -31.58 -14.85 -15.95
CA TRP A 606 -30.91 -15.53 -17.05
C TRP A 606 -30.80 -17.04 -16.84
N THR A 607 -30.43 -17.51 -15.65
CA THR A 607 -30.34 -18.96 -15.38
C THR A 607 -31.71 -19.66 -15.45
N LYS A 608 -32.79 -18.99 -15.04
CA LYS A 608 -34.17 -19.49 -15.15
C LYS A 608 -34.70 -19.49 -16.58
N GLU A 609 -34.38 -18.44 -17.34
CA GLU A 609 -34.88 -18.24 -18.70
C GLU A 609 -34.08 -19.00 -19.76
N ALA A 610 -32.84 -19.37 -19.47
CA ALA A 610 -32.01 -20.21 -20.32
C ALA A 610 -32.58 -21.65 -20.40
N ASN A 611 -33.68 -21.83 -21.16
CA ASN A 611 -34.13 -23.14 -21.57
C ASN A 611 -33.09 -23.73 -22.53
N PHE A 612 -32.34 -24.72 -22.05
CA PHE A 612 -31.36 -25.42 -22.86
C PHE A 612 -32.08 -26.50 -23.67
N PRO A 613 -32.08 -26.42 -25.02
CA PRO A 613 -32.69 -27.45 -25.82
C PRO A 613 -31.95 -28.78 -25.60
N GLU A 614 -32.68 -29.90 -25.66
CA GLU A 614 -32.06 -31.21 -25.95
C GLU A 614 -31.67 -31.19 -27.42
N PRO A 615 -30.42 -30.87 -27.75
CA PRO A 615 -30.08 -30.38 -29.07
C PRO A 615 -29.70 -31.54 -29.98
N SER A 616 -30.27 -31.53 -31.18
CA SER A 616 -29.87 -32.46 -32.24
C SER A 616 -28.75 -31.87 -33.10
N LYS A 617 -28.51 -30.56 -32.99
CA LYS A 617 -27.54 -29.78 -33.76
C LYS A 617 -26.84 -28.75 -32.89
N LEU A 618 -25.66 -28.30 -33.31
CA LEU A 618 -24.90 -27.25 -32.61
C LEU A 618 -25.66 -25.92 -32.63
N LYS A 619 -26.29 -25.54 -33.74
CA LYS A 619 -27.05 -24.29 -33.86
C LYS A 619 -28.09 -24.10 -32.75
N ASP A 620 -28.68 -25.18 -32.24
CA ASP A 620 -29.68 -25.14 -31.18
C ASP A 620 -29.14 -24.47 -29.90
N TYR A 621 -27.83 -24.50 -29.66
CA TYR A 621 -27.19 -23.83 -28.52
C TYR A 621 -27.15 -22.29 -28.63
N SER A 622 -27.41 -21.70 -29.81
CA SER A 622 -27.26 -20.25 -30.03
C SER A 622 -28.17 -19.40 -29.12
N VAL A 623 -29.34 -19.92 -28.78
CA VAL A 623 -30.35 -19.25 -27.94
C VAL A 623 -29.81 -18.84 -26.56
N ILE A 624 -28.83 -19.58 -26.02
CA ILE A 624 -28.26 -19.34 -24.68
C ILE A 624 -27.47 -18.03 -24.69
N PHE A 625 -26.69 -17.80 -25.75
CA PHE A 625 -25.86 -16.60 -25.90
C PHE A 625 -26.69 -15.35 -26.19
N LEU A 626 -27.77 -15.48 -26.97
CA LEU A 626 -28.72 -14.38 -27.21
C LEU A 626 -29.42 -13.94 -25.91
N LYS A 627 -29.67 -14.86 -24.98
CA LYS A 627 -30.21 -14.53 -23.65
C LYS A 627 -29.14 -13.91 -22.76
N ALA A 628 -27.93 -14.46 -22.76
CA ALA A 628 -26.81 -13.94 -21.99
C ALA A 628 -26.46 -12.49 -22.35
N GLN A 629 -26.62 -12.11 -23.62
CA GLN A 629 -26.42 -10.75 -24.11
C GLN A 629 -27.23 -9.68 -23.35
N LYS A 630 -28.36 -10.06 -22.74
CA LYS A 630 -29.23 -9.13 -22.00
C LYS A 630 -28.71 -8.79 -20.60
N VAL A 631 -27.77 -9.57 -20.06
CA VAL A 631 -27.20 -9.34 -18.74
C VAL A 631 -26.08 -8.31 -18.84
N ILE A 632 -26.27 -7.17 -18.20
CA ILE A 632 -25.29 -6.07 -18.19
C ILE A 632 -24.39 -6.24 -16.97
N GLY A 633 -23.08 -6.27 -17.21
CA GLY A 633 -22.04 -6.40 -16.19
C GLY A 633 -21.80 -5.15 -15.32
N ILE A 634 -20.75 -5.20 -14.49
CA ILE A 634 -20.25 -4.07 -13.70
C ILE A 634 -18.83 -3.71 -14.15
N ASP A 635 -18.70 -2.68 -14.97
CA ASP A 635 -17.42 -2.29 -15.56
C ASP A 635 -16.48 -1.58 -14.56
N ASP A 636 -17.04 -1.00 -13.51
CA ASP A 636 -16.36 -0.09 -12.58
C ASP A 636 -16.23 -0.64 -11.14
N LEU A 637 -16.33 -1.96 -10.99
CA LEU A 637 -16.29 -2.66 -9.70
C LEU A 637 -15.06 -2.29 -8.85
N LYS A 638 -13.89 -2.12 -9.48
CA LYS A 638 -12.67 -1.67 -8.80
C LYS A 638 -12.86 -0.30 -8.14
N THR A 639 -13.43 0.66 -8.88
CA THR A 639 -13.66 2.01 -8.33
C THR A 639 -14.69 2.00 -7.20
N ILE A 640 -15.68 1.09 -7.27
CA ILE A 640 -16.64 0.88 -6.19
C ILE A 640 -15.93 0.35 -4.93
N ARG A 641 -15.03 -0.64 -5.07
CA ARG A 641 -14.21 -1.17 -3.95
C ARG A 641 -13.37 -0.08 -3.31
N ASP A 642 -12.66 0.70 -4.12
CA ASP A 642 -11.78 1.78 -3.64
C ASP A 642 -12.60 2.83 -2.85
N SER A 643 -13.80 3.18 -3.33
CA SER A 643 -14.69 4.11 -2.63
C SER A 643 -15.27 3.52 -1.33
N VAL A 644 -15.53 2.20 -1.26
CA VAL A 644 -15.93 1.53 -0.01
C VAL A 644 -14.79 1.53 1.01
N ASP A 645 -13.56 1.30 0.57
CA ASP A 645 -12.38 1.38 1.43
C ASP A 645 -12.17 2.80 1.98
N PHE A 646 -12.35 3.81 1.14
CA PHE A 646 -12.30 5.21 1.59
C PHE A 646 -13.38 5.51 2.62
N LEU A 647 -14.62 5.05 2.40
CA LEU A 647 -15.72 5.22 3.34
C LEU A 647 -15.43 4.50 4.67
N GLU A 648 -14.94 3.25 4.64
CA GLU A 648 -14.52 2.49 5.82
C GLU A 648 -13.52 3.27 6.68
N ASN A 649 -12.53 3.89 6.03
CA ASN A 649 -11.49 4.65 6.71
C ASN A 649 -11.97 6.01 7.24
N SER A 650 -13.07 6.53 6.69
CA SER A 650 -13.67 7.81 7.09
C SER A 650 -14.67 7.68 8.24
N VAL A 651 -15.24 6.49 8.45
CA VAL A 651 -16.22 6.22 9.51
C VAL A 651 -15.55 5.96 10.86
N GLN A 652 -16.02 6.66 11.91
CA GLN A 652 -15.49 6.56 13.27
C GLN A 652 -16.16 5.48 14.12
N ASP A 653 -17.40 5.11 13.80
CA ASP A 653 -18.16 4.11 14.55
C ASP A 653 -17.58 2.71 14.30
N ALA A 654 -17.13 2.04 15.37
CA ALA A 654 -16.45 0.75 15.27
C ALA A 654 -17.34 -0.39 14.73
N ALA A 655 -18.64 -0.37 15.02
CA ALA A 655 -19.57 -1.39 14.53
C ALA A 655 -19.84 -1.20 13.03
N LYS A 656 -20.06 0.05 12.60
CA LYS A 656 -20.23 0.37 11.18
C LYS A 656 -18.97 0.12 10.38
N LYS A 657 -17.80 0.44 10.94
CA LYS A 657 -16.51 0.14 10.31
C LYS A 657 -16.32 -1.36 10.10
N LYS A 658 -16.72 -2.19 11.07
CA LYS A 658 -16.72 -3.65 10.92
C LYS A 658 -17.64 -4.12 9.78
N SER A 659 -18.85 -3.58 9.68
CA SER A 659 -19.79 -3.88 8.58
C SER A 659 -19.26 -3.41 7.22
N LEU A 660 -18.61 -2.25 7.13
CA LEU A 660 -17.97 -1.78 5.89
C LEU A 660 -16.79 -2.66 5.49
N LYS A 661 -16.02 -3.16 6.46
CA LYS A 661 -14.95 -4.14 6.21
C LYS A 661 -15.48 -5.47 5.68
N GLU A 662 -16.63 -5.92 6.17
CA GLU A 662 -17.34 -7.10 5.65
C GLU A 662 -17.82 -6.89 4.22
N LEU A 663 -18.43 -5.73 3.93
CA LEU A 663 -18.80 -5.33 2.57
C LEU A 663 -17.60 -5.30 1.64
N LYS A 664 -16.49 -4.69 2.06
CA LYS A 664 -15.23 -4.65 1.30
C LYS A 664 -14.76 -6.06 0.96
N SER A 665 -14.68 -6.93 1.97
CA SER A 665 -14.28 -8.34 1.79
C SER A 665 -15.20 -9.08 0.80
N ALA A 666 -16.51 -8.82 0.83
CA ALA A 666 -17.43 -9.41 -0.12
C ALA A 666 -17.24 -8.88 -1.55
N LEU A 667 -17.03 -7.56 -1.71
CA LEU A 667 -16.72 -6.97 -3.01
C LEU A 667 -15.39 -7.49 -3.56
N ASP A 668 -14.38 -7.66 -2.72
CA ASP A 668 -13.07 -8.21 -3.10
C ASP A 668 -13.19 -9.67 -3.54
N GLY A 669 -14.11 -10.44 -2.95
CA GLY A 669 -14.43 -11.81 -3.34
C GLY A 669 -15.17 -11.93 -4.70
N LEU A 670 -15.77 -10.85 -5.20
CA LEU A 670 -16.38 -10.86 -6.54
C LEU A 670 -15.29 -10.83 -7.63
N GLY A 671 -15.45 -11.63 -8.69
CA GLY A 671 -14.58 -11.52 -9.87
C GLY A 671 -14.84 -10.25 -10.69
N GLU A 672 -14.06 -10.01 -11.74
CA GLU A 672 -14.46 -9.04 -12.76
C GLU A 672 -15.73 -9.52 -13.47
N MET A 673 -16.68 -8.60 -13.70
CA MET A 673 -17.99 -8.90 -14.28
C MET A 673 -18.27 -8.04 -15.52
N LYS A 674 -17.26 -7.82 -16.37
CA LYS A 674 -17.37 -7.03 -17.61
C LYS A 674 -18.04 -7.83 -18.73
N PHE A 675 -19.29 -8.24 -18.52
CA PHE A 675 -20.02 -9.10 -19.48
C PHE A 675 -20.26 -8.41 -20.83
N SER A 676 -20.28 -7.08 -20.83
CA SER A 676 -20.35 -6.21 -22.01
C SER A 676 -19.24 -6.52 -23.04
N ASP A 677 -18.06 -6.92 -22.57
CA ASP A 677 -16.90 -7.23 -23.42
C ASP A 677 -17.14 -8.43 -24.35
N TYR A 678 -18.09 -9.32 -24.00
CA TYR A 678 -18.41 -10.53 -24.78
C TYR A 678 -19.58 -10.35 -25.75
N LYS A 679 -20.18 -9.14 -25.83
CA LYS A 679 -21.40 -8.89 -26.62
C LYS A 679 -21.24 -9.24 -28.10
N LYS A 680 -20.08 -8.92 -28.69
CA LYS A 680 -19.78 -9.23 -30.10
C LYS A 680 -19.77 -10.74 -30.35
N GLN A 681 -19.13 -11.48 -29.44
CA GLN A 681 -19.03 -12.93 -29.52
C GLN A 681 -20.41 -13.55 -29.35
N PHE A 682 -21.20 -13.13 -28.36
CA PHE A 682 -22.58 -13.61 -28.19
C PHE A 682 -23.44 -13.45 -29.45
N THR A 683 -23.31 -12.33 -30.17
CA THR A 683 -24.06 -12.12 -31.42
C THR A 683 -23.56 -12.96 -32.59
N GLY A 684 -22.27 -13.32 -32.62
CA GLY A 684 -21.67 -14.08 -33.73
C GLY A 684 -21.83 -15.59 -33.61
N VAL A 685 -22.23 -16.11 -32.45
CA VAL A 685 -22.29 -17.55 -32.19
C VAL A 685 -23.29 -18.27 -33.09
N ASP A 686 -24.45 -17.70 -33.40
CA ASP A 686 -25.47 -18.36 -34.24
C ASP A 686 -24.91 -18.78 -35.61
N GLY A 687 -24.28 -17.83 -36.32
CA GLY A 687 -23.64 -18.11 -37.60
C GLY A 687 -22.40 -19.00 -37.49
N THR A 688 -21.70 -18.99 -36.37
CA THR A 688 -20.57 -19.90 -36.11
C THR A 688 -21.05 -21.33 -35.94
N LEU A 689 -22.08 -21.57 -35.12
CA LEU A 689 -22.60 -22.92 -34.86
C LEU A 689 -23.22 -23.54 -36.11
N GLU A 690 -23.90 -22.74 -36.94
CA GLU A 690 -24.44 -23.20 -38.23
C GLU A 690 -23.34 -23.68 -39.18
N LYS A 691 -22.23 -22.95 -39.27
CA LYS A 691 -21.07 -23.35 -40.09
C LYS A 691 -20.38 -24.60 -39.52
N LEU A 692 -20.35 -24.76 -38.20
CA LEU A 692 -19.80 -25.96 -37.56
C LEU A 692 -20.67 -27.20 -37.80
N ASP A 693 -22.00 -27.08 -37.76
CA ASP A 693 -22.91 -28.17 -38.13
C ASP A 693 -22.64 -28.66 -39.56
N LEU A 694 -22.48 -27.73 -40.51
CA LEU A 694 -22.13 -28.05 -41.89
C LEU A 694 -20.75 -28.72 -42.00
N PHE A 695 -19.76 -28.18 -41.29
CA PHE A 695 -18.41 -28.71 -41.28
C PHE A 695 -18.37 -30.16 -40.78
N PHE A 696 -18.97 -30.47 -39.62
CA PHE A 696 -18.91 -31.83 -39.07
C PHE A 696 -19.59 -32.87 -39.95
N ALA A 697 -20.70 -32.51 -40.60
CA ALA A 697 -21.36 -33.37 -41.59
C ALA A 697 -20.47 -33.64 -42.81
N GLN A 698 -19.81 -32.59 -43.33
CA GLN A 698 -18.91 -32.70 -44.48
C GLN A 698 -17.62 -33.46 -44.14
N TYR A 699 -17.06 -33.23 -42.96
CA TYR A 699 -15.89 -33.94 -42.44
C TYR A 699 -16.11 -35.45 -42.41
N SER A 700 -17.26 -35.89 -41.86
CA SER A 700 -17.62 -37.31 -41.83
C SER A 700 -17.84 -37.89 -43.24
N TYR A 701 -18.48 -37.13 -44.14
CA TYR A 701 -18.70 -37.57 -45.53
C TYR A 701 -17.38 -37.75 -46.30
N GLU A 702 -16.39 -36.87 -46.10
CA GLU A 702 -15.10 -36.93 -46.80
C GLU A 702 -14.26 -38.16 -46.39
N LEU A 703 -14.30 -38.55 -45.11
CA LEU A 703 -13.57 -39.71 -44.60
C LEU A 703 -14.28 -41.03 -44.87
N HIS A 704 -15.61 -41.00 -44.96
CA HIS A 704 -16.46 -42.15 -45.19
C HIS A 704 -17.44 -41.90 -46.34
N PRO A 705 -16.94 -41.70 -47.59
CA PRO A 705 -17.80 -41.50 -48.73
C PRO A 705 -18.65 -42.76 -48.91
N THR A 706 -19.95 -42.64 -48.68
CA THR A 706 -20.86 -43.77 -48.83
C THR A 706 -20.83 -44.23 -50.28
N THR A 707 -20.55 -45.52 -50.53
CA THR A 707 -20.57 -46.14 -51.87
C THR A 707 -22.00 -46.27 -52.40
N ALA A 708 -22.70 -45.16 -52.56
CA ALA A 708 -23.88 -45.06 -53.41
C ALA A 708 -23.44 -44.38 -54.71
N TYR A 709 -23.07 -45.22 -55.68
CA TYR A 709 -22.99 -44.81 -57.07
C TYR A 709 -24.38 -44.33 -57.50
N ILE A 710 -24.55 -43.01 -57.64
CA ILE A 710 -25.61 -42.45 -58.47
C ILE A 710 -24.91 -41.88 -59.70
N GLU A 711 -25.13 -42.56 -60.81
CA GLU A 711 -24.77 -42.11 -62.15
C GLU A 711 -25.26 -40.66 -62.36
N PRO A 712 -24.43 -39.73 -62.85
CA PRO A 712 -24.91 -38.40 -63.17
C PRO A 712 -25.83 -38.49 -64.39
N SER A 713 -27.13 -38.32 -64.16
CA SER A 713 -28.09 -38.07 -65.24
C SER A 713 -27.65 -36.82 -66.01
N THR A 714 -27.19 -37.04 -67.24
CA THR A 714 -27.05 -36.03 -68.28
C THR A 714 -28.36 -35.26 -68.41
N SER A 715 -28.41 -34.04 -67.89
CA SER A 715 -29.40 -33.04 -68.29
C SER A 715 -28.81 -32.28 -69.48
N THR A 716 -29.45 -32.51 -70.62
CA THR A 716 -29.19 -31.90 -71.93
C THR A 716 -29.19 -30.38 -71.87
N LEU A 717 -28.09 -29.78 -72.32
CA LEU A 717 -28.01 -28.42 -72.82
C LEU A 717 -28.90 -28.28 -74.06
N GLU A 718 -29.99 -27.52 -73.96
CA GLU A 718 -30.57 -26.87 -75.14
C GLU A 718 -29.81 -25.56 -75.40
N THR A 719 -28.92 -25.63 -76.38
CA THR A 719 -28.39 -24.48 -77.11
C THR A 719 -29.52 -23.82 -77.89
N THR A 720 -29.85 -22.57 -77.57
CA THR A 720 -30.31 -21.61 -78.57
C THR A 720 -29.41 -20.38 -78.54
N SER A 721 -28.77 -20.17 -79.69
CA SER A 721 -27.84 -19.11 -80.03
C SER A 721 -28.56 -17.80 -80.30
N VAL A 722 -28.12 -16.70 -79.68
CA VAL A 722 -28.06 -15.38 -80.34
C VAL A 722 -26.77 -14.67 -79.90
N SER A 723 -26.07 -14.13 -80.90
CA SER A 723 -24.76 -13.46 -80.83
C SER A 723 -24.79 -12.09 -80.14
N PRO A 724 -23.60 -11.52 -79.82
CA PRO A 724 -23.44 -10.43 -78.85
C PRO A 724 -23.60 -9.06 -79.51
N THR A 725 -24.27 -8.13 -78.82
CA THR A 725 -24.14 -6.70 -79.09
C THR A 725 -23.84 -5.97 -77.79
N ILE A 726 -22.56 -5.61 -77.66
CA ILE A 726 -21.99 -4.42 -77.01
C ILE A 726 -22.98 -3.59 -76.17
N PHE A 727 -22.80 -3.63 -74.84
CA PHE A 727 -22.76 -2.40 -74.04
C PHE A 727 -21.78 -2.60 -72.88
N PHE A 728 -20.55 -2.13 -73.11
CA PHE A 728 -19.63 -1.74 -72.07
C PHE A 728 -20.30 -0.62 -71.26
N ASN A 729 -20.57 -0.85 -69.99
CA ASN A 729 -20.55 0.20 -68.98
C ASN A 729 -19.99 -0.40 -67.69
N ILE A 730 -18.71 -0.11 -67.52
CA ILE A 730 -17.99 -0.18 -66.25
C ILE A 730 -18.72 0.75 -65.27
N LEU A 731 -19.17 0.21 -64.14
CA LEU A 731 -19.26 0.99 -62.91
C LEU A 731 -18.68 0.16 -61.77
N THR A 732 -17.36 0.26 -61.66
CA THR A 732 -16.61 0.04 -60.43
C THR A 732 -17.14 0.99 -59.36
N THR A 733 -17.98 0.54 -58.44
CA THR A 733 -18.10 1.19 -57.14
C THR A 733 -17.06 0.59 -56.20
N SER A 734 -15.82 1.03 -56.38
CA SER A 734 -14.85 1.05 -55.30
C SER A 734 -15.47 1.81 -54.14
N THR A 735 -15.70 1.14 -53.01
CA THR A 735 -15.88 1.82 -51.73
C THR A 735 -14.56 2.49 -51.39
N THR A 736 -14.44 3.75 -51.78
CA THR A 736 -13.38 4.63 -51.29
C THR A 736 -13.49 4.68 -49.77
N LEU A 737 -12.42 4.24 -49.10
CA LEU A 737 -12.06 4.70 -47.77
C LEU A 737 -12.25 6.21 -47.71
N THR A 738 -13.25 6.67 -46.98
CA THR A 738 -13.28 8.04 -46.50
C THR A 738 -12.17 8.16 -45.46
N THR A 739 -11.01 8.61 -45.91
CA THR A 739 -10.03 9.28 -45.06
C THR A 739 -10.74 10.44 -44.37
N ILE A 740 -10.94 10.31 -43.06
CA ILE A 740 -11.42 11.41 -42.22
C ILE A 740 -10.27 12.41 -42.14
N ALA A 741 -10.39 13.52 -42.86
CA ALA A 741 -9.51 14.67 -42.69
C ALA A 741 -9.71 15.25 -41.28
N PRO A 742 -8.65 15.69 -40.58
CA PRO A 742 -8.76 16.29 -39.28
C PRO A 742 -9.47 17.64 -39.39
N VAL A 743 -10.58 17.78 -38.67
CA VAL A 743 -11.29 19.06 -38.50
C VAL A 743 -10.37 20.00 -37.74
N LEU A 744 -9.88 21.03 -38.43
CA LEU A 744 -9.23 22.20 -37.85
C LEU A 744 -10.24 22.95 -36.97
N PHE A 745 -10.13 22.77 -35.66
CA PHE A 745 -10.75 23.65 -34.67
C PHE A 745 -10.05 25.03 -34.71
N PRO A 746 -10.79 26.15 -34.62
CA PRO A 746 -10.18 27.47 -34.56
C PRO A 746 -9.38 27.64 -33.26
N VAL A 747 -8.07 27.88 -33.42
CA VAL A 747 -7.07 28.09 -32.36
C VAL A 747 -7.25 29.41 -31.59
N SER A 748 -8.35 30.15 -31.77
CA SER A 748 -8.56 31.44 -31.11
C SER A 748 -9.13 31.39 -29.69
N GLY A 749 -9.58 30.22 -29.20
CA GLY A 749 -10.13 30.07 -27.84
C GLY A 749 -9.10 29.65 -26.77
N TYR A 750 -8.07 28.88 -27.16
CA TYR A 750 -7.12 28.30 -26.21
C TYR A 750 -6.08 29.31 -25.69
N VAL A 751 -5.70 30.29 -26.51
CA VAL A 751 -4.75 31.34 -26.10
C VAL A 751 -5.35 32.26 -25.03
N VAL A 752 -6.67 32.48 -25.07
CA VAL A 752 -7.37 33.33 -24.08
C VAL A 752 -7.52 32.61 -22.73
N ILE A 753 -7.79 31.30 -22.72
CA ILE A 753 -7.92 30.52 -21.48
C ILE A 753 -6.56 30.32 -20.81
N VAL A 754 -5.50 30.05 -21.58
CA VAL A 754 -4.13 29.95 -21.03
C VAL A 754 -3.63 31.30 -20.50
N ALA A 755 -3.99 32.42 -21.15
CA ALA A 755 -3.68 33.76 -20.65
C ALA A 755 -4.45 34.10 -19.35
N ILE A 756 -5.73 33.72 -19.23
CA ILE A 756 -6.53 33.93 -18.02
C ILE A 756 -6.00 33.08 -16.85
N VAL A 757 -5.59 31.83 -17.11
CA VAL A 757 -4.98 30.96 -16.09
C VAL A 757 -3.60 31.47 -15.67
N ALA A 758 -2.78 31.97 -16.60
CA ALA A 758 -1.48 32.57 -16.29
C ALA A 758 -1.63 33.87 -15.46
N VAL A 759 -2.63 34.71 -15.76
CA VAL A 759 -2.95 35.92 -14.98
C VAL A 759 -3.52 35.57 -13.61
N ALA A 760 -4.32 34.51 -13.48
CA ALA A 760 -4.84 34.04 -12.19
C ALA A 760 -3.73 33.44 -11.30
N VAL A 761 -2.77 32.72 -11.89
CA VAL A 761 -1.60 32.18 -11.18
C VAL A 761 -0.64 33.29 -10.78
N ALA A 762 -0.45 34.31 -11.62
CA ALA A 762 0.33 35.52 -11.29
C ALA A 762 -0.34 36.36 -10.17
N ALA A 763 -1.65 36.54 -10.23
CA ALA A 763 -2.42 37.23 -9.18
C ALA A 763 -2.41 36.45 -7.86
N GLY A 764 -2.54 35.12 -7.92
CA GLY A 764 -2.47 34.24 -6.74
C GLY A 764 -1.08 34.20 -6.09
N SER A 765 -0.01 34.23 -6.89
CA SER A 765 1.36 34.30 -6.37
C SER A 765 1.70 35.69 -5.80
N VAL A 766 1.19 36.78 -6.37
CA VAL A 766 1.28 38.13 -5.79
C VAL A 766 0.49 38.23 -4.49
N LEU A 767 -0.72 37.66 -4.42
CA LEU A 767 -1.54 37.62 -3.20
C LEU A 767 -0.89 36.76 -2.10
N TYR A 768 -0.28 35.62 -2.46
CA TYR A 768 0.48 34.76 -1.56
C TYR A 768 1.75 35.44 -1.05
N CYS A 769 2.49 36.15 -1.90
CA CYS A 769 3.64 36.95 -1.50
C CYS A 769 3.23 38.15 -0.63
N TRP A 770 2.08 38.78 -0.89
CA TRP A 770 1.54 39.89 -0.08
C TRP A 770 1.07 39.42 1.30
N LEU A 771 0.37 38.28 1.38
CA LEU A 771 -0.04 37.64 2.63
C LEU A 771 1.16 37.13 3.45
N ARG A 772 2.19 36.60 2.78
CA ARG A 772 3.45 36.20 3.44
C ARG A 772 4.23 37.42 3.98
N LYS A 773 4.16 38.57 3.31
CA LYS A 773 4.76 39.83 3.80
C LYS A 773 4.01 40.41 5.01
N LEU A 774 2.70 40.19 5.10
CA LEU A 774 1.86 40.55 6.25
C LEU A 774 2.07 39.62 7.47
N TYR A 775 2.39 38.34 7.25
CA TYR A 775 2.69 37.39 8.33
C TYR A 775 4.11 37.47 8.90
N CYS A 776 5.07 38.07 8.18
CA CYS A 776 6.43 38.29 8.69
C CYS A 776 6.62 39.60 9.49
N PHE A 777 5.60 40.45 9.61
CA PHE A 777 5.64 41.66 10.46
C PHE A 777 4.59 41.59 11.58
N ARG A 778 4.72 40.60 12.46
CA ARG A 778 4.14 40.66 13.81
C ARG A 778 5.04 39.94 14.82
N ARG A 779 6.19 40.56 15.10
CA ARG A 779 6.85 40.46 16.41
C ARG A 779 6.91 41.88 16.98
N PRO A 780 6.26 42.18 18.11
CA PRO A 780 6.63 43.36 18.88
C PRO A 780 7.98 43.09 19.52
N VAL A 781 8.96 43.90 19.13
CA VAL A 781 10.20 44.10 19.89
C VAL A 781 9.83 44.95 21.10
N GLU A 782 9.99 44.40 22.30
CA GLU A 782 10.05 45.19 23.52
C GLU A 782 11.30 46.07 23.48
N GLN A 783 11.10 47.38 23.43
CA GLN A 783 12.15 48.37 23.62
C GLN A 783 11.89 49.08 24.95
N LYS A 784 12.84 48.94 25.87
CA LYS A 784 12.98 49.77 27.07
C LYS A 784 13.06 51.24 26.67
N SER A 785 12.22 52.08 27.27
CA SER A 785 12.62 53.42 27.73
C SER A 785 11.60 53.97 28.73
N ASN A 786 12.13 54.36 29.89
CA ASN A 786 11.54 55.04 31.04
C ASN A 786 10.73 54.17 32.02
#